data_AF-A0A1M5Z057-F1
#
_entry.id   AF-A0A1M5Z057-F1
#
_cell.length_a   1.000
_cell.length_b   1.000
_cell.length_c   1.000
_cell.angle_alpha   90.00
_cell.angle_beta   90.00
_cell.angle_gamma   90.00
#
_symmetry.space_group_name_H-M   'P 1'
#
loop_
_entity.id
_entity.type
_entity.pdbx_description
1 polymer ?
#
loop_
_entity_poly.entity_id
_entity_poly.type
_entity_poly.pdbx_seq_one_letter_code
_entity_poly.pdbx_strand_id
1 'polypeptide(L)'
;MLRAFVRAAESMKESSGHHNRNYVLPLTEGVARLVGREAGTSVIVRIRRSDALPVVIRTWQDEADILDAVHGALPHAPECLLKTPGYAIHSHVEGVPLSTICGNGKPVDTLLMKALAGLLARMTQVRRAALPDLPGSWPANHSDSQAFLKTLAHLADEQIRKPNWREFGGLFKALGIADDALLRLAERVPAMTRRPYSLLHADLHRDNLIVSYDGAPPLVCVDWELATYGDPLHDLATHLVRMQYPDHQWDEVVNAWEEAMQELRPSAVKGRAKDLRHYVAFERAQSVYPDVMRAARSLQESFTQKSMDEATAEVRRALQTAAEPLRLRNVPAKDEIASALFRWLASRGDGGVSGRHWIAKATAWQPDPRLPENPLFPASAVREALLAEGAAPADRVFKGTAHLNSVVWVRDMPTPVVVRRKLRNVSRREPSYLSEHAVLRAIQESRVRVAAPKVLALGESYPDDAFSIHTYVGTRIDQPPSHPVNGLLPHEADALIDQLCQLTGVDHTFVDPHAGRLDFYEWLKEQLVGLVRNLPKESLQLARTLGLPDEWRLREILSRHRVSHRAPALLHGDLNPWNLVRRNDELALTIIDWEMALVGDPLYDLVRHMHLTPTRPEIRTRMFRRWEEKLPKRYTSDWNKDWSVYRWIEIVRSAYIDLDRLATRASLDAPNVRRAVDSYAGTLAAATASLGLPVSRTANPYLARALA
;
A
#
# COMPACT_ATOMS: atom_id res chain seq x y z
N MET A 1 -10.61 -44.72 25.05
CA MET A 1 -11.50 -43.83 25.80
C MET A 1 -11.39 -42.39 25.31
N LEU A 2 -10.29 -41.67 25.56
CA LEU A 2 -10.11 -40.27 25.12
C LEU A 2 -10.29 -40.06 23.61
N ARG A 3 -9.72 -40.92 22.76
CA ARG A 3 -9.93 -40.86 21.29
C ARG A 3 -11.41 -41.03 20.87
N ALA A 4 -12.20 -41.79 21.63
CA ALA A 4 -13.62 -41.94 21.34
C ALA A 4 -14.41 -40.69 21.77
N PHE A 5 -14.02 -40.08 22.91
CA PHE A 5 -14.59 -38.83 23.39
C PHE A 5 -14.34 -37.66 22.42
N VAL A 6 -13.11 -37.52 21.91
CA VAL A 6 -12.77 -36.48 20.91
C VAL A 6 -13.52 -36.70 19.60
N ARG A 7 -13.63 -37.94 19.11
CA ARG A 7 -14.43 -38.24 17.91
C ARG A 7 -15.91 -37.92 18.09
N ALA A 8 -16.45 -38.13 19.29
CA ALA A 8 -17.81 -37.70 19.61
C ALA A 8 -17.92 -36.17 19.62
N ALA A 9 -16.93 -35.46 20.16
CA ALA A 9 -16.87 -34.00 20.11
C ALA A 9 -16.89 -33.46 18.68
N GLU A 10 -16.12 -34.06 17.75
CA GLU A 10 -16.09 -33.67 16.33
C GLU A 10 -17.44 -33.85 15.61
N SER A 11 -18.36 -34.66 16.16
CA SER A 11 -19.73 -34.82 15.65
C SER A 11 -20.72 -33.79 16.20
N MET A 12 -20.31 -32.99 17.19
CA MET A 12 -21.11 -31.91 17.78
C MET A 12 -21.01 -30.63 16.95
N LYS A 13 -21.88 -29.66 17.25
CA LYS A 13 -21.80 -28.33 16.65
C LYS A 13 -20.52 -27.63 17.12
N GLU A 14 -19.68 -27.26 16.16
CA GLU A 14 -18.47 -26.47 16.40
C GLU A 14 -18.85 -25.06 16.87
N SER A 15 -18.25 -24.58 17.95
CA SER A 15 -18.34 -23.19 18.38
C SER A 15 -17.25 -22.36 17.71
N SER A 16 -17.55 -21.10 17.38
CA SER A 16 -16.68 -20.24 16.57
C SER A 16 -15.28 -20.03 17.18
N GLY A 17 -14.25 -20.20 16.35
CA GLY A 17 -12.85 -19.89 16.67
C GLY A 17 -11.99 -19.84 15.39
N HIS A 18 -11.07 -18.87 15.31
CA HIS A 18 -10.23 -18.68 14.11
C HIS A 18 -9.01 -19.62 14.05
N HIS A 19 -8.56 -20.13 15.20
CA HIS A 19 -7.33 -20.94 15.33
C HIS A 19 -7.57 -22.36 15.83
N ASN A 20 -8.66 -22.60 16.55
CA ASN A 20 -9.04 -23.90 17.09
C ASN A 20 -10.50 -24.21 16.72
N ARG A 21 -10.77 -25.49 16.45
CA ARG A 21 -12.12 -26.05 16.41
C ARG A 21 -12.51 -26.38 17.84
N ASN A 22 -13.57 -25.76 18.30
CA ASN A 22 -13.99 -25.80 19.69
C ASN A 22 -15.30 -26.58 19.80
N TYR A 23 -15.36 -27.53 20.73
CA TYR A 23 -16.54 -28.37 20.95
C TYR A 23 -16.87 -28.41 22.43
N VAL A 24 -18.11 -28.06 22.77
CA VAL A 24 -18.62 -28.14 24.14
C VAL A 24 -19.44 -29.41 24.30
N LEU A 25 -19.08 -30.25 25.27
CA LEU A 25 -19.80 -31.50 25.57
C LEU A 25 -19.57 -31.94 27.04
N PRO A 26 -20.52 -32.66 27.64
CA PRO A 26 -20.39 -33.16 29.01
C PRO A 26 -19.37 -34.32 29.09
N LEU A 27 -18.64 -34.38 30.21
CA LEU A 27 -17.69 -35.46 30.48
C LEU A 27 -18.40 -36.82 30.61
N THR A 28 -17.88 -37.83 29.91
CA THR A 28 -18.26 -39.24 30.15
C THR A 28 -17.59 -39.75 31.43
N GLU A 29 -18.20 -40.74 32.08
CA GLU A 29 -17.74 -41.28 33.37
C GLU A 29 -16.25 -41.71 33.37
N GLY A 30 -15.78 -42.26 32.26
CA GLY A 30 -14.38 -42.66 32.12
C GLY A 30 -13.42 -41.48 31.99
N VAL A 31 -13.80 -40.43 31.25
CA VAL A 31 -12.96 -39.23 31.07
C VAL A 31 -12.99 -38.35 32.31
N ALA A 32 -14.15 -38.23 32.97
CA ALA A 32 -14.34 -37.54 34.25
C ALA A 32 -13.35 -38.01 35.32
N ARG A 33 -13.20 -39.32 35.50
CA ARG A 33 -12.20 -39.91 36.40
C ARG A 33 -10.76 -39.56 36.04
N LEU A 34 -10.46 -39.45 34.74
CA LEU A 34 -9.10 -39.17 34.26
C LEU A 34 -8.69 -37.71 34.50
N VAL A 35 -9.64 -36.78 34.39
CA VAL A 35 -9.39 -35.34 34.58
C VAL A 35 -9.75 -34.83 35.99
N GLY A 36 -10.15 -35.72 36.90
CA GLY A 36 -10.51 -35.36 38.27
C GLY A 36 -11.73 -34.44 38.36
N ARG A 37 -12.78 -34.71 37.57
CA ARG A 37 -14.06 -33.97 37.57
C ARG A 37 -15.24 -34.92 37.65
N GLU A 38 -16.43 -34.39 37.90
CA GLU A 38 -17.66 -35.18 37.94
C GLU A 38 -18.14 -35.56 36.53
N ALA A 39 -18.78 -36.72 36.42
CA ALA A 39 -19.42 -37.12 35.17
C ALA A 39 -20.59 -36.17 34.88
N GLY A 40 -20.73 -35.74 33.62
CA GLY A 40 -21.75 -34.76 33.21
C GLY A 40 -21.29 -33.30 33.24
N THR A 41 -20.15 -32.97 33.86
CA THR A 41 -19.61 -31.60 33.81
C THR A 41 -19.24 -31.19 32.38
N SER A 42 -19.68 -30.01 31.94
CA SER A 42 -19.36 -29.45 30.62
C SER A 42 -17.86 -29.13 30.51
N VAL A 43 -17.25 -29.53 29.38
CA VAL A 43 -15.87 -29.18 29.03
C VAL A 43 -15.79 -28.70 27.59
N ILE A 44 -14.74 -27.96 27.28
CA ILE A 44 -14.41 -27.55 25.90
C ILE A 44 -13.24 -28.38 25.39
N VAL A 45 -13.45 -29.12 24.30
CA VAL A 45 -12.40 -29.80 23.55
C VAL A 45 -11.92 -28.86 22.45
N ARG A 46 -10.63 -28.52 22.49
CA ARG A 46 -9.98 -27.59 21.55
C ARG A 46 -9.04 -28.37 20.65
N ILE A 47 -9.28 -28.32 19.34
CA ILE A 47 -8.46 -28.99 18.32
C ILE A 47 -7.84 -27.94 17.41
N ARG A 48 -6.52 -27.94 17.28
CA ARG A 48 -5.81 -26.93 16.46
C ARG A 48 -6.17 -27.07 14.99
N ARG A 49 -6.50 -25.96 14.33
CA ARG A 49 -6.75 -25.90 12.89
C ARG A 49 -5.43 -25.98 12.13
N SER A 50 -5.24 -27.02 11.32
CA SER A 50 -4.07 -27.15 10.43
C SER A 50 -4.15 -26.26 9.19
N ASP A 51 -5.35 -25.74 8.87
CA ASP A 51 -5.68 -24.89 7.72
C ASP A 51 -5.68 -23.38 8.03
N ALA A 52 -5.55 -23.01 9.31
CA ALA A 52 -5.62 -21.61 9.74
C ALA A 52 -4.43 -20.79 9.24
N LEU A 53 -4.69 -19.59 8.73
CA LEU A 53 -3.63 -18.66 8.35
C LEU A 53 -2.83 -18.21 9.59
N PRO A 54 -1.49 -18.12 9.50
CA PRO A 54 -0.68 -17.49 10.52
C PRO A 54 -0.92 -15.97 10.49
N VAL A 55 -1.90 -15.47 11.23
CA VAL A 55 -2.35 -14.06 11.19
C VAL A 55 -2.29 -13.34 12.54
N VAL A 56 -1.56 -13.90 13.49
CA VAL A 56 -1.46 -13.40 14.86
C VAL A 56 -0.03 -13.49 15.35
N ILE A 57 0.34 -12.60 16.24
CA ILE A 57 1.62 -12.67 16.96
C ILE A 57 1.44 -13.67 18.10
N ARG A 58 2.21 -14.76 18.09
CA ARG A 58 2.27 -15.71 19.20
C ARG A 58 3.58 -15.53 19.96
N THR A 59 3.45 -15.20 21.24
CA THR A 59 4.59 -15.08 22.18
C THR A 59 4.94 -16.44 22.75
N TRP A 60 3.93 -17.16 23.22
CA TRP A 60 4.06 -18.52 23.75
C TRP A 60 3.26 -19.51 22.88
N GLN A 61 3.69 -20.76 22.86
CA GLN A 61 3.05 -21.83 22.08
C GLN A 61 2.08 -22.68 22.92
N ASP A 62 2.21 -22.61 24.25
CA ASP A 62 1.47 -23.44 25.19
C ASP A 62 0.45 -22.60 25.97
N GLU A 63 -0.83 -22.74 25.61
CA GLU A 63 -1.92 -22.09 26.34
C GLU A 63 -2.05 -22.64 27.76
N ALA A 64 -1.71 -23.91 28.01
CA ALA A 64 -1.87 -24.55 29.31
C ALA A 64 -1.01 -23.89 30.39
N ASP A 65 0.26 -23.63 30.09
CA ASP A 65 1.17 -22.97 31.02
C ASP A 65 0.73 -21.54 31.37
N ILE A 66 0.05 -20.86 30.43
CA ILE A 66 -0.54 -19.54 30.68
C ILE A 66 -1.74 -19.67 31.62
N LEU A 67 -2.64 -20.62 31.36
CA LEU A 67 -3.83 -20.85 32.18
C LEU A 67 -3.47 -21.19 33.63
N ASP A 68 -2.44 -22.00 33.84
CA ASP A 68 -1.92 -22.32 35.18
C ASP A 68 -1.39 -21.07 35.90
N ALA A 69 -0.69 -20.18 35.17
CA ALA A 69 -0.14 -18.95 35.72
C ALA A 69 -1.21 -17.90 36.07
N VAL A 70 -2.33 -17.83 35.32
CA VAL A 70 -3.38 -16.84 35.57
C VAL A 70 -4.31 -17.21 36.72
N HIS A 71 -4.47 -18.50 37.02
CA HIS A 71 -5.46 -18.98 37.99
C HIS A 71 -5.37 -18.28 39.35
N GLY A 72 -4.15 -17.97 39.82
CA GLY A 72 -3.96 -17.27 41.10
C GLY A 72 -4.46 -15.83 41.14
N ALA A 73 -4.47 -15.11 40.01
CA ALA A 73 -4.97 -13.73 39.92
C ALA A 73 -6.38 -13.63 39.32
N LEU A 74 -6.77 -14.63 38.54
CA LEU A 74 -8.01 -14.73 37.79
C LEU A 74 -8.58 -16.15 38.00
N PRO A 75 -9.16 -16.43 39.19
CA PRO A 75 -9.59 -17.79 39.56
C PRO A 75 -10.71 -18.36 38.70
N HIS A 76 -11.42 -17.50 37.97
CA HIS A 76 -12.51 -17.88 37.08
C HIS A 76 -12.08 -18.10 35.63
N ALA A 77 -10.80 -17.89 35.30
CA ALA A 77 -10.28 -18.22 33.97
C ALA A 77 -10.40 -19.74 33.70
N PRO A 78 -10.49 -20.17 32.43
CA PRO A 78 -10.49 -21.59 32.09
C PRO A 78 -9.26 -22.32 32.65
N GLU A 79 -9.43 -23.58 33.00
CA GLU A 79 -8.37 -24.46 33.49
C GLU A 79 -8.04 -25.50 32.42
N CYS A 80 -6.75 -25.76 32.19
CA CYS A 80 -6.34 -26.86 31.32
C CYS A 80 -6.44 -28.18 32.08
N LEU A 81 -7.48 -28.96 31.80
CA LEU A 81 -7.73 -30.24 32.49
C LEU A 81 -6.89 -31.38 31.91
N LEU A 82 -6.65 -31.34 30.60
CA LEU A 82 -5.84 -32.33 29.90
C LEU A 82 -5.23 -31.71 28.65
N LYS A 83 -3.93 -31.93 28.45
CA LYS A 83 -3.24 -31.58 27.22
C LYS A 83 -2.69 -32.82 26.50
N THR A 84 -2.85 -32.86 25.18
CA THR A 84 -2.22 -33.86 24.30
C THR A 84 -1.60 -33.17 23.08
N PRO A 85 -0.75 -33.84 22.27
CA PRO A 85 -0.16 -33.24 21.07
C PRO A 85 -1.16 -32.76 20.00
N GLY A 86 -2.39 -33.30 19.97
CA GLY A 86 -3.39 -32.98 18.94
C GLY A 86 -4.59 -32.17 19.42
N TYR A 87 -4.86 -32.17 20.71
CA TYR A 87 -6.01 -31.47 21.30
C TYR A 87 -5.79 -31.18 22.80
N ALA A 88 -6.54 -30.22 23.32
CA ALA A 88 -6.64 -29.92 24.74
C ALA A 88 -8.10 -30.01 25.22
N ILE A 89 -8.29 -30.34 26.50
CA ILE A 89 -9.59 -30.30 27.18
C ILE A 89 -9.48 -29.25 28.27
N HIS A 90 -10.26 -28.17 28.16
CA HIS A 90 -10.32 -27.13 29.19
C HIS A 90 -11.67 -27.19 29.92
N SER A 91 -11.73 -26.61 31.12
CA SER A 91 -13.01 -26.36 31.78
C SER A 91 -13.89 -25.43 30.93
N HIS A 92 -15.20 -25.69 30.94
CA HIS A 92 -16.16 -24.81 30.30
C HIS A 92 -16.55 -23.68 31.26
N VAL A 93 -16.57 -22.44 30.75
CA VAL A 93 -17.07 -21.28 31.51
C VAL A 93 -18.55 -21.14 31.20
N GLU A 94 -19.39 -21.28 32.21
CA GLU A 94 -20.84 -21.14 32.07
C GLU A 94 -21.23 -19.68 31.86
N GLY A 95 -21.98 -19.42 30.78
CA GLY A 95 -22.46 -18.09 30.44
C GLY A 95 -22.67 -17.90 28.95
N VAL A 96 -22.81 -16.64 28.53
CA VAL A 96 -22.94 -16.27 27.11
C VAL A 96 -21.87 -15.25 26.71
N PRO A 97 -21.29 -15.34 25.49
CA PRO A 97 -20.41 -14.30 25.00
C PRO A 97 -21.10 -12.93 24.98
N LEU A 98 -20.39 -11.88 25.39
CA LEU A 98 -20.88 -10.50 25.41
C LEU A 98 -21.40 -10.07 24.03
N SER A 99 -20.81 -10.57 22.94
CA SER A 99 -21.26 -10.30 21.56
C SER A 99 -22.70 -10.73 21.30
N THR A 100 -23.20 -11.75 21.99
CA THR A 100 -24.57 -12.27 21.84
C THR A 100 -25.60 -11.30 22.42
N ILE A 101 -25.27 -10.64 23.53
CA ILE A 101 -26.15 -9.69 24.22
C ILE A 101 -25.90 -8.22 23.78
N CYS A 102 -24.67 -7.88 23.42
CA CYS A 102 -24.24 -6.56 23.01
C CYS A 102 -23.24 -6.66 21.86
N GLY A 103 -23.73 -6.60 20.62
CA GLY A 103 -22.89 -6.68 19.42
C GLY A 103 -22.03 -5.44 19.15
N ASN A 104 -21.18 -5.52 18.11
CA ASN A 104 -20.29 -4.44 17.69
C ASN A 104 -21.03 -3.12 17.42
N GLY A 105 -20.39 -1.99 17.75
CA GLY A 105 -20.96 -0.65 17.58
C GLY A 105 -22.03 -0.27 18.61
N LYS A 106 -22.44 -1.17 19.50
CA LYS A 106 -23.37 -0.85 20.60
C LYS A 106 -22.61 -0.42 21.86
N PRO A 107 -23.18 0.54 22.63
CA PRO A 107 -22.57 0.94 23.89
C PRO A 107 -22.59 -0.21 24.91
N VAL A 108 -21.54 -0.29 25.72
CA VAL A 108 -21.45 -1.23 26.85
C VAL A 108 -21.80 -0.50 28.13
N ASP A 109 -22.58 -1.15 29.00
CA ASP A 109 -22.98 -0.60 30.30
C ASP A 109 -21.77 -0.27 31.18
N THR A 110 -21.88 0.82 31.96
CA THR A 110 -20.81 1.35 32.80
C THR A 110 -20.31 0.33 33.84
N LEU A 111 -21.16 -0.51 34.41
CA LEU A 111 -20.75 -1.51 35.39
C LEU A 111 -19.95 -2.63 34.72
N LEU A 112 -20.39 -3.09 33.54
CA LEU A 112 -19.65 -4.07 32.74
C LEU A 112 -18.29 -3.51 32.30
N MET A 113 -18.25 -2.25 31.89
CA MET A 113 -17.01 -1.56 31.53
C MET A 113 -16.02 -1.46 32.71
N LYS A 114 -16.50 -1.14 33.92
CA LYS A 114 -15.67 -1.16 35.12
C LYS A 114 -15.17 -2.56 35.45
N ALA A 115 -15.99 -3.59 35.27
CA ALA A 115 -15.58 -4.98 35.45
C ALA A 115 -14.49 -5.39 34.44
N LEU A 116 -14.61 -4.98 33.18
CA LEU A 116 -13.60 -5.17 32.12
C LEU A 116 -12.27 -4.51 32.47
N ALA A 117 -12.31 -3.23 32.86
CA ALA A 117 -11.13 -2.50 33.32
C ALA A 117 -10.46 -3.20 34.51
N GLY A 118 -11.26 -3.69 35.47
CA GLY A 118 -10.79 -4.49 36.60
C GLY A 118 -10.12 -5.80 36.18
N LEU A 119 -10.62 -6.49 35.14
CA LEU A 119 -9.97 -7.69 34.60
C LEU A 119 -8.58 -7.37 34.03
N LEU A 120 -8.48 -6.33 33.19
CA LEU A 120 -7.20 -5.87 32.64
C LEU A 120 -6.21 -5.47 33.74
N ALA A 121 -6.68 -4.81 34.80
CA ALA A 121 -5.84 -4.42 35.93
C ALA A 121 -5.38 -5.65 36.75
N ARG A 122 -6.24 -6.65 36.97
CA ARG A 122 -5.88 -7.89 37.68
C ARG A 122 -4.81 -8.71 36.96
N MET A 123 -4.77 -8.68 35.62
CA MET A 123 -3.70 -9.36 34.85
C MET A 123 -2.30 -8.86 35.26
N THR A 124 -2.18 -7.63 35.76
CA THR A 124 -0.90 -7.08 36.23
C THR A 124 -0.35 -7.73 37.49
N GLN A 125 -1.18 -8.49 38.22
CA GLN A 125 -0.80 -9.22 39.42
C GLN A 125 -0.18 -10.59 39.12
N VAL A 126 -0.28 -11.08 37.87
CA VAL A 126 0.37 -12.33 37.48
C VAL A 126 1.88 -12.15 37.47
N ARG A 127 2.57 -12.96 38.27
CA ARG A 127 4.02 -12.88 38.44
C ARG A 127 4.74 -13.40 37.20
N ARG A 128 5.73 -12.66 36.70
CA ARG A 128 6.56 -13.09 35.55
C ARG A 128 7.20 -14.47 35.76
N ALA A 129 7.61 -14.80 37.00
CA ALA A 129 8.22 -16.08 37.34
C ALA A 129 7.28 -17.29 37.21
N ALA A 130 5.95 -17.07 37.18
CA ALA A 130 4.97 -18.13 36.93
C ALA A 130 4.67 -18.31 35.44
N LEU A 131 5.07 -17.36 34.59
CA LEU A 131 4.82 -17.41 33.15
C LEU A 131 5.96 -18.14 32.41
N PRO A 132 5.68 -18.74 31.23
CA PRO A 132 6.70 -19.38 30.42
C PRO A 132 7.84 -18.43 30.01
N ASP A 133 8.96 -18.99 29.58
CA ASP A 133 10.09 -18.21 29.10
C ASP A 133 9.73 -17.36 27.88
N LEU A 134 10.30 -16.15 27.83
CA LEU A 134 10.08 -15.22 26.74
C LEU A 134 11.02 -15.57 25.58
N PRO A 135 10.58 -15.38 24.31
CA PRO A 135 11.46 -15.55 23.17
C PRO A 135 12.72 -14.67 23.27
N GLY A 136 13.84 -15.12 22.71
CA GLY A 136 15.10 -14.36 22.74
C GLY A 136 15.04 -12.99 22.04
N SER A 137 14.03 -12.74 21.22
CA SER A 137 13.76 -11.44 20.58
C SER A 137 13.05 -10.44 21.50
N TRP A 138 12.65 -10.84 22.72
CA TRP A 138 11.94 -9.96 23.64
C TRP A 138 12.85 -8.92 24.29
N PRO A 139 12.38 -7.69 24.57
CA PRO A 139 13.19 -6.69 25.25
C PRO A 139 13.68 -7.15 26.62
N ALA A 140 15.00 -7.07 26.86
CA ALA A 140 15.60 -7.45 28.14
C ALA A 140 15.17 -6.54 29.31
N ASN A 141 14.90 -5.25 29.02
CA ASN A 141 14.38 -4.32 30.01
C ASN A 141 12.84 -4.34 30.01
N HIS A 142 12.24 -5.01 31.00
CA HIS A 142 10.79 -5.14 31.19
C HIS A 142 10.09 -3.84 31.65
N SER A 143 10.66 -2.69 31.32
CA SER A 143 10.04 -1.38 31.45
C SER A 143 10.12 -0.53 30.18
N ASP A 144 10.75 -1.03 29.12
CA ASP A 144 11.02 -0.29 27.89
C ASP A 144 9.84 -0.40 26.91
N SER A 145 8.85 0.46 27.08
CA SER A 145 7.66 0.50 26.22
C SER A 145 7.97 0.74 24.74
N GLN A 146 9.02 1.50 24.42
CA GLN A 146 9.41 1.75 23.03
C GLN A 146 9.96 0.47 22.40
N ALA A 147 10.87 -0.22 23.09
CA ALA A 147 11.43 -1.49 22.62
C ALA A 147 10.35 -2.56 22.45
N PHE A 148 9.35 -2.59 23.35
CA PHE A 148 8.21 -3.50 23.24
C PHE A 148 7.41 -3.27 21.95
N LEU A 149 6.96 -2.04 21.70
CA LEU A 149 6.18 -1.72 20.51
C LEU A 149 6.97 -1.97 19.21
N LYS A 150 8.28 -1.67 19.21
CA LYS A 150 9.16 -2.04 18.09
C LYS A 150 9.19 -3.55 17.90
N THR A 151 9.31 -4.33 18.97
CA THR A 151 9.33 -5.80 18.90
C THR A 151 8.03 -6.33 18.31
N LEU A 152 6.87 -5.81 18.74
CA LEU A 152 5.56 -6.20 18.17
C LEU A 152 5.47 -5.92 16.67
N ALA A 153 5.94 -4.75 16.21
CA ALA A 153 5.95 -4.41 14.78
C ALA A 153 6.84 -5.35 13.95
N HIS A 154 8.01 -5.74 14.47
CA HIS A 154 8.86 -6.74 13.81
C HIS A 154 8.20 -8.14 13.83
N LEU A 155 7.59 -8.55 14.95
CA LEU A 155 6.92 -9.85 15.03
C LEU A 155 5.69 -9.92 14.12
N ALA A 156 4.93 -8.82 13.94
CA ALA A 156 3.88 -8.76 12.93
C ALA A 156 4.45 -8.97 11.52
N ASP A 157 5.62 -8.40 11.22
CA ASP A 157 6.30 -8.61 9.95
C ASP A 157 6.68 -10.09 9.75
N GLU A 158 7.32 -10.70 10.74
CA GLU A 158 7.82 -12.08 10.69
C GLU A 158 6.71 -13.14 10.75
N GLN A 159 5.68 -12.95 11.58
CA GLN A 159 4.68 -13.98 11.88
C GLN A 159 3.38 -13.81 11.09
N ILE A 160 3.05 -12.59 10.64
CA ILE A 160 1.80 -12.31 9.90
C ILE A 160 2.12 -12.04 8.43
N ARG A 161 2.98 -11.06 8.14
CA ARG A 161 3.19 -10.64 6.75
C ARG A 161 4.00 -11.67 5.96
N LYS A 162 5.23 -12.00 6.41
CA LYS A 162 6.15 -12.87 5.65
C LYS A 162 5.58 -14.26 5.31
N PRO A 163 4.95 -15.01 6.24
CA PRO A 163 4.46 -16.35 5.94
C PRO A 163 3.35 -16.35 4.88
N ASN A 164 2.57 -15.28 4.83
CA ASN A 164 1.46 -15.11 3.90
C ASN A 164 1.84 -14.32 2.64
N TRP A 165 3.07 -13.80 2.55
CA TRP A 165 3.49 -12.90 1.47
C TRP A 165 3.52 -13.58 0.10
N ARG A 166 3.84 -14.89 0.07
CA ARG A 166 3.83 -15.68 -1.16
C ARG A 166 2.43 -15.73 -1.79
N GLU A 167 1.39 -15.85 -0.97
CA GLU A 167 0.01 -15.99 -1.44
C GLU A 167 -0.67 -14.64 -1.64
N PHE A 168 -0.48 -13.68 -0.74
CA PHE A 168 -1.23 -12.42 -0.72
C PHE A 168 -0.40 -11.20 -1.08
N GLY A 169 0.93 -11.31 -1.21
CA GLY A 169 1.81 -10.16 -1.41
C GLY A 169 1.51 -9.36 -2.69
N GLY A 170 1.14 -10.04 -3.79
CA GLY A 170 0.69 -9.37 -5.02
C GLY A 170 -0.59 -8.55 -4.81
N LEU A 171 -1.56 -9.09 -4.06
CA LEU A 171 -2.79 -8.38 -3.69
C LEU A 171 -2.47 -7.18 -2.79
N PHE A 172 -1.62 -7.34 -1.78
CA PHE A 172 -1.18 -6.24 -0.92
C PHE A 172 -0.53 -5.11 -1.72
N LYS A 173 0.37 -5.42 -2.65
CA LYS A 173 0.99 -4.43 -3.55
C LYS A 173 -0.05 -3.73 -4.44
N ALA A 174 -1.02 -4.46 -4.99
CA ALA A 174 -2.12 -3.89 -5.76
C ALA A 174 -2.99 -2.94 -4.93
N LEU A 175 -3.23 -3.28 -3.66
CA LEU A 175 -3.95 -2.44 -2.69
C LEU A 175 -3.10 -1.26 -2.16
N GLY A 176 -1.80 -1.23 -2.45
CA GLY A 176 -0.89 -0.13 -2.08
C GLY A 176 -0.13 -0.33 -0.77
N ILE A 177 -0.14 -1.55 -0.20
CA ILE A 177 0.64 -1.90 0.98
C ILE A 177 2.05 -2.36 0.55
N ALA A 178 3.08 -1.69 1.08
CA ALA A 178 4.46 -2.04 0.83
C ALA A 178 4.91 -3.27 1.64
N ASP A 179 5.92 -3.97 1.14
CA ASP A 179 6.57 -5.13 1.79
C ASP A 179 7.35 -4.76 3.05
N ASP A 180 7.73 -3.49 3.22
CA ASP A 180 8.45 -3.00 4.39
C ASP A 180 7.58 -2.11 5.30
N ALA A 181 6.25 -2.10 5.11
CA ALA A 181 5.35 -1.17 5.79
C ALA A 181 5.39 -1.29 7.32
N LEU A 182 5.48 -2.51 7.85
CA LEU A 182 5.59 -2.78 9.30
C LEU A 182 7.00 -2.46 9.85
N LEU A 183 8.05 -2.69 9.05
CA LEU A 183 9.42 -2.33 9.43
C LEU A 183 9.58 -0.81 9.53
N ARG A 184 9.06 -0.06 8.54
CA ARG A 184 9.02 1.41 8.59
C ARG A 184 8.17 1.92 9.75
N LEU A 185 7.13 1.20 10.15
CA LEU A 185 6.38 1.54 11.36
C LEU A 185 7.27 1.39 12.62
N ALA A 186 8.00 0.27 12.73
CA ALA A 186 8.92 0.02 13.83
C ALA A 186 10.01 1.09 13.95
N GLU A 187 10.61 1.51 12.83
CA GLU A 187 11.62 2.57 12.79
C GLU A 187 11.11 3.92 13.29
N ARG A 188 9.81 4.21 13.08
CA ARG A 188 9.16 5.47 13.43
C ARG A 188 8.57 5.51 14.83
N VAL A 189 8.64 4.42 15.61
CA VAL A 189 8.12 4.39 16.98
C VAL A 189 8.85 5.45 17.82
N PRO A 190 8.15 6.47 18.35
CA PRO A 190 8.77 7.58 19.08
C PRO A 190 9.28 7.13 20.45
N ALA A 191 10.00 8.01 21.16
CA ALA A 191 10.33 7.78 22.56
C ALA A 191 9.06 7.73 23.41
N MET A 192 8.87 6.62 24.13
CA MET A 192 7.69 6.33 24.95
C MET A 192 8.05 6.35 26.44
N THR A 193 7.03 6.60 27.27
CA THR A 193 7.14 6.55 28.72
C THR A 193 7.40 5.12 29.16
N ARG A 194 8.38 4.90 30.03
CA ARG A 194 8.67 3.57 30.59
C ARG A 194 7.57 3.12 31.54
N ARG A 195 7.02 1.93 31.33
CA ARG A 195 6.01 1.28 32.18
C ARG A 195 6.41 -0.16 32.43
N PRO A 196 6.23 -0.68 33.66
CA PRO A 196 6.60 -2.04 33.95
C PRO A 196 5.68 -3.01 33.21
N TYR A 197 6.25 -4.05 32.60
CA TYR A 197 5.50 -5.04 31.82
C TYR A 197 4.62 -5.91 32.71
N SER A 198 3.53 -6.45 32.17
CA SER A 198 2.68 -7.48 32.80
C SER A 198 2.25 -8.52 31.78
N LEU A 199 1.58 -9.57 32.26
CA LEU A 199 0.71 -10.37 31.42
C LEU A 199 -0.33 -9.46 30.74
N LEU A 200 -0.54 -9.68 29.45
CA LEU A 200 -1.54 -9.06 28.60
C LEU A 200 -2.35 -10.18 27.94
N HIS A 201 -3.64 -9.95 27.72
CA HIS A 201 -4.47 -10.87 26.95
C HIS A 201 -4.21 -10.77 25.44
N ALA A 202 -4.01 -9.54 24.94
CA ALA A 202 -3.77 -9.18 23.55
C ALA A 202 -4.86 -9.59 22.54
N ASP A 203 -6.04 -10.01 23.03
CA ASP A 203 -7.19 -10.36 22.18
C ASP A 203 -8.54 -10.24 22.90
N LEU A 204 -8.68 -9.24 23.77
CA LEU A 204 -9.90 -9.11 24.56
C LEU A 204 -10.99 -8.37 23.78
N HIS A 205 -11.86 -9.12 23.10
CA HIS A 205 -13.06 -8.63 22.42
C HIS A 205 -14.34 -9.29 22.93
N ARG A 206 -15.49 -8.88 22.38
CA ARG A 206 -16.83 -9.27 22.87
C ARG A 206 -17.10 -10.76 22.84
N ASP A 207 -16.43 -11.54 21.98
CA ASP A 207 -16.60 -12.99 21.93
C ASP A 207 -15.74 -13.71 22.98
N ASN A 208 -14.62 -13.10 23.39
CA ASN A 208 -13.70 -13.62 24.40
C ASN A 208 -14.07 -13.18 25.83
N LEU A 209 -15.27 -12.61 26.00
CA LEU A 209 -15.83 -12.14 27.26
C LEU A 209 -17.13 -12.86 27.54
N ILE A 210 -17.13 -13.75 28.52
CA ILE A 210 -18.31 -14.52 28.92
C ILE A 210 -19.02 -13.80 30.06
N VAL A 211 -20.29 -13.50 29.86
CA VAL A 211 -21.19 -12.97 30.89
C VAL A 211 -21.77 -14.15 31.66
N SER A 212 -21.43 -14.22 32.95
CA SER A 212 -21.86 -15.29 33.86
C SER A 212 -23.38 -15.28 34.06
N TYR A 213 -23.99 -16.45 34.22
CA TYR A 213 -25.42 -16.53 34.57
C TYR A 213 -25.72 -16.14 36.03
N ASP A 214 -24.81 -16.42 36.95
CA ASP A 214 -24.96 -16.13 38.39
C ASP A 214 -24.63 -14.66 38.76
N GLY A 215 -24.00 -13.92 37.84
CA GLY A 215 -23.63 -12.52 38.00
C GLY A 215 -22.36 -12.29 38.84
N ALA A 216 -21.68 -13.33 39.28
CA ALA A 216 -20.53 -13.23 40.19
C ALA A 216 -19.44 -14.28 39.86
N PRO A 217 -18.38 -13.92 39.10
CA PRO A 217 -18.05 -12.58 38.62
C PRO A 217 -18.89 -12.18 37.40
N PRO A 218 -19.16 -10.88 37.18
CA PRO A 218 -20.00 -10.45 36.06
C PRO A 218 -19.44 -10.82 34.69
N LEU A 219 -18.11 -10.97 34.57
CA LEU A 219 -17.41 -11.26 33.33
C LEU A 219 -16.21 -12.17 33.57
N VAL A 220 -15.98 -13.08 32.62
CA VAL A 220 -14.83 -13.98 32.57
C VAL A 220 -14.14 -13.87 31.21
N CYS A 221 -12.81 -13.68 31.20
CA CYS A 221 -12.01 -13.71 29.98
C CYS A 221 -11.67 -15.15 29.59
N VAL A 222 -11.85 -15.47 28.32
CA VAL A 222 -11.51 -16.76 27.73
C VAL A 222 -10.58 -16.56 26.52
N ASP A 223 -9.99 -17.66 26.04
CA ASP A 223 -9.08 -17.68 24.88
C ASP A 223 -7.74 -16.96 25.12
N TRP A 224 -6.88 -17.58 25.92
CA TRP A 224 -5.60 -17.01 26.36
C TRP A 224 -4.46 -17.28 25.38
N GLU A 225 -4.76 -17.82 24.19
CA GLU A 225 -3.76 -18.32 23.26
C GLU A 225 -2.85 -17.24 22.64
N LEU A 226 -3.28 -15.98 22.67
CA LEU A 226 -2.52 -14.82 22.18
C LEU A 226 -1.90 -14.01 23.32
N ALA A 227 -2.02 -14.48 24.56
CA ALA A 227 -1.48 -13.78 25.71
C ALA A 227 0.03 -13.55 25.56
N THR A 228 0.49 -12.44 26.10
CA THR A 228 1.86 -11.97 25.96
C THR A 228 2.32 -11.22 27.21
N TYR A 229 3.57 -10.78 27.24
CA TYR A 229 4.15 -10.08 28.39
C TYR A 229 4.76 -8.73 28.01
N GLY A 230 4.07 -7.63 28.30
CA GLY A 230 4.48 -6.32 27.79
C GLY A 230 3.84 -5.14 28.50
N ASP A 231 3.91 -3.98 27.85
CA ASP A 231 3.30 -2.75 28.34
C ASP A 231 1.76 -2.90 28.44
N PRO A 232 1.14 -2.70 29.63
CA PRO A 232 -0.31 -2.77 29.83
C PRO A 232 -1.13 -1.91 28.87
N LEU A 233 -0.55 -0.83 28.35
CA LEU A 233 -1.23 0.08 27.44
C LEU A 233 -1.50 -0.55 26.06
N HIS A 234 -0.74 -1.58 25.68
CA HIS A 234 -1.00 -2.34 24.46
C HIS A 234 -2.34 -3.09 24.54
N ASP A 235 -2.63 -3.72 25.68
CA ASP A 235 -3.87 -4.49 25.86
C ASP A 235 -5.10 -3.58 25.84
N LEU A 236 -5.00 -2.39 26.45
CA LEU A 236 -6.03 -1.35 26.32
C LEU A 236 -6.23 -0.95 24.85
N ALA A 237 -5.16 -0.73 24.09
CA ALA A 237 -5.26 -0.34 22.69
C ALA A 237 -5.91 -1.43 21.83
N THR A 238 -5.51 -2.69 22.01
CA THR A 238 -6.10 -3.83 21.30
C THR A 238 -7.57 -3.99 21.67
N HIS A 239 -7.92 -3.87 22.95
CA HIS A 239 -9.29 -3.89 23.44
C HIS A 239 -10.16 -2.80 22.80
N LEU A 240 -9.70 -1.54 22.80
CA LEU A 240 -10.44 -0.41 22.19
C LEU A 240 -10.73 -0.63 20.71
N VAL A 241 -9.76 -1.14 19.95
CA VAL A 241 -9.92 -1.39 18.50
C VAL A 241 -10.87 -2.57 18.26
N ARG A 242 -10.70 -3.70 18.98
CA ARG A 242 -11.46 -4.92 18.71
C ARG A 242 -12.88 -4.92 19.28
N MET A 243 -13.13 -4.21 20.38
CA MET A 243 -14.47 -4.09 20.98
C MET A 243 -15.44 -3.24 20.16
N GLN A 244 -14.94 -2.41 19.25
CA GLN A 244 -15.74 -1.52 18.39
C GLN A 244 -16.78 -0.73 19.21
N TYR A 245 -16.31 -0.07 20.27
CA TYR A 245 -17.12 0.89 21.04
C TYR A 245 -17.59 2.05 20.15
N PRO A 246 -18.76 2.65 20.42
CA PRO A 246 -19.10 3.96 19.87
C PRO A 246 -18.04 5.00 20.23
N ASP A 247 -17.80 5.97 19.35
CA ASP A 247 -16.74 6.99 19.54
C ASP A 247 -16.84 7.72 20.90
N HIS A 248 -18.05 7.98 21.40
CA HIS A 248 -18.25 8.67 22.68
C HIS A 248 -17.84 7.85 23.92
N GLN A 249 -17.77 6.52 23.82
CA GLN A 249 -17.38 5.66 24.96
C GLN A 249 -15.87 5.43 25.05
N TRP A 250 -15.08 5.87 24.06
CA TRP A 250 -13.63 5.68 24.11
C TRP A 250 -13.01 6.29 25.36
N ASP A 251 -13.36 7.54 25.67
CA ASP A 251 -12.86 8.22 26.86
C ASP A 251 -13.35 7.56 28.15
N GLU A 252 -14.59 7.07 28.18
CA GLU A 252 -15.16 6.35 29.33
C GLU A 252 -14.39 5.06 29.63
N VAL A 253 -14.12 4.24 28.61
CA VAL A 253 -13.36 2.98 28.74
C VAL A 253 -11.93 3.26 29.21
N VAL A 254 -11.31 4.28 28.64
CA VAL A 254 -9.94 4.68 28.96
C VAL A 254 -9.83 5.21 30.40
N ASN A 255 -10.81 5.97 30.86
CA ASN A 255 -10.88 6.46 32.24
C ASN A 255 -11.12 5.31 33.23
N ALA A 256 -12.05 4.40 32.91
CA ALA A 256 -12.30 3.21 33.74
C ALA A 256 -11.04 2.33 33.87
N TRP A 257 -10.30 2.14 32.77
CA TRP A 257 -9.01 1.45 32.78
C TRP A 257 -7.98 2.17 33.65
N GLU A 258 -7.89 3.50 33.54
CA GLU A 258 -6.96 4.29 34.34
C GLU A 258 -7.28 4.20 35.84
N GLU A 259 -8.55 4.33 36.22
CA GLU A 259 -9.00 4.15 37.61
C GLU A 259 -8.59 2.78 38.17
N ALA A 260 -8.90 1.70 37.44
CA ALA A 260 -8.57 0.34 37.88
C ALA A 260 -7.05 0.08 37.93
N MET A 261 -6.29 0.58 36.96
CA MET A 261 -4.83 0.46 36.94
C MET A 261 -4.16 1.31 38.02
N GLN A 262 -4.72 2.47 38.36
CA GLN A 262 -4.19 3.34 39.41
C GLN A 262 -4.28 2.66 40.78
N GLU A 263 -5.30 1.84 41.02
CA GLU A 263 -5.46 1.08 42.26
C GLU A 263 -4.43 -0.06 42.37
N LEU A 264 -4.29 -0.88 41.32
CA LEU A 264 -3.46 -2.10 41.38
C LEU A 264 -2.01 -1.89 40.95
N ARG A 265 -1.74 -0.93 40.06
CA ARG A 265 -0.41 -0.69 39.48
C ARG A 265 -0.23 0.75 38.99
N PRO A 266 -0.11 1.75 39.89
CA PRO A 266 0.00 3.18 39.55
C PRO A 266 1.06 3.53 38.49
N SER A 267 2.16 2.78 38.42
CA SER A 267 3.21 3.02 37.42
C SER A 267 2.77 2.71 35.97
N ALA A 268 1.71 1.93 35.77
CA ALA A 268 1.21 1.55 34.45
C ALA A 268 0.46 2.69 33.74
N VAL A 269 -0.11 3.65 34.46
CA VAL A 269 -0.89 4.74 33.83
C VAL A 269 -0.02 5.91 33.34
N LYS A 270 1.26 5.95 33.75
CA LYS A 270 2.18 7.05 33.42
C LYS A 270 2.21 7.30 31.91
N GLY A 271 2.01 8.55 31.49
CA GLY A 271 2.12 8.94 30.07
C GLY A 271 1.06 8.35 29.12
N ARG A 272 -0.02 7.73 29.66
CA ARG A 272 -1.13 7.12 28.88
C ARG A 272 -1.62 8.02 27.75
N ALA A 273 -1.98 9.27 28.06
CA ALA A 273 -2.55 10.21 27.10
C ALA A 273 -1.64 10.46 25.87
N LYS A 274 -0.31 10.43 26.07
CA LYS A 274 0.67 10.61 24.99
C LYS A 274 0.88 9.33 24.19
N ASP A 275 0.96 8.19 24.87
CA ASP A 275 1.51 6.96 24.28
C ASP A 275 0.44 5.99 23.74
N LEU A 276 -0.81 6.05 24.22
CA LEU A 276 -1.89 5.13 23.83
C LEU A 276 -2.11 5.11 22.31
N ARG A 277 -2.09 6.29 21.70
CA ARG A 277 -2.24 6.46 20.25
C ARG A 277 -1.22 5.66 19.43
N HIS A 278 -0.03 5.38 19.96
CA HIS A 278 1.01 4.62 19.26
C HIS A 278 0.70 3.13 19.23
N TYR A 279 0.16 2.57 20.32
CA TYR A 279 -0.34 1.19 20.33
C TYR A 279 -1.61 1.04 19.51
N VAL A 280 -2.53 2.02 19.55
CA VAL A 280 -3.73 2.01 18.68
C VAL A 280 -3.32 2.06 17.21
N ALA A 281 -2.35 2.90 16.85
CA ALA A 281 -1.82 2.95 15.49
C ALA A 281 -1.21 1.61 15.07
N PHE A 282 -0.46 0.95 15.95
CA PHE A 282 0.07 -0.39 15.69
C PHE A 282 -1.02 -1.44 15.49
N GLU A 283 -2.04 -1.49 16.35
CA GLU A 283 -3.15 -2.45 16.19
C GLU A 283 -3.84 -2.23 14.84
N ARG A 284 -4.17 -0.98 14.50
CA ARG A 284 -4.74 -0.62 13.20
C ARG A 284 -3.85 -1.00 12.02
N ALA A 285 -2.53 -0.88 12.18
CA ALA A 285 -1.55 -1.24 11.16
C ALA A 285 -1.43 -2.74 10.94
N GLN A 286 -1.48 -3.55 11.99
CA GLN A 286 -1.37 -5.01 11.86
C GLN A 286 -2.67 -5.64 11.37
N SER A 287 -3.85 -5.15 11.79
CA SER A 287 -5.13 -5.79 11.50
C SER A 287 -5.50 -5.78 10.01
N VAL A 288 -4.96 -4.85 9.22
CA VAL A 288 -5.20 -4.81 7.76
C VAL A 288 -4.78 -6.10 7.07
N TYR A 289 -3.76 -6.80 7.57
CA TYR A 289 -3.28 -8.04 6.97
C TYR A 289 -4.31 -9.17 7.12
N PRO A 290 -4.70 -9.60 8.35
CA PRO A 290 -5.76 -10.60 8.52
C PRO A 290 -7.06 -10.21 7.84
N ASP A 291 -7.50 -8.95 7.94
CA ASP A 291 -8.80 -8.53 7.40
C ASP A 291 -8.85 -8.67 5.87
N VAL A 292 -7.78 -8.25 5.17
CA VAL A 292 -7.67 -8.45 3.72
C VAL A 292 -7.59 -9.93 3.36
N MET A 293 -6.82 -10.73 4.10
CA MET A 293 -6.69 -12.17 3.82
C MET A 293 -8.01 -12.91 4.02
N ARG A 294 -8.77 -12.61 5.09
CA ARG A 294 -10.08 -13.20 5.36
C ARG A 294 -11.11 -12.80 4.32
N ALA A 295 -11.17 -11.50 3.98
CA ALA A 295 -12.08 -11.01 2.93
C ALA A 295 -11.78 -11.63 1.56
N ALA A 296 -10.50 -11.84 1.22
CA ALA A 296 -10.13 -12.52 -0.02
C ALA A 296 -10.49 -14.01 -0.01
N ARG A 297 -10.24 -14.73 1.10
CA ARG A 297 -10.59 -16.16 1.23
C ARG A 297 -12.09 -16.41 1.26
N SER A 298 -12.90 -15.55 1.86
CA SER A 298 -14.37 -15.72 1.89
C SER A 298 -14.97 -15.75 0.47
N LEU A 299 -14.36 -15.04 -0.48
CA LEU A 299 -14.75 -15.08 -1.90
C LEU A 299 -14.42 -16.41 -2.59
N GLN A 300 -13.43 -17.16 -2.10
CA GLN A 300 -13.12 -18.50 -2.61
C GLN A 300 -14.17 -19.51 -2.16
N GLU A 301 -14.69 -19.37 -0.94
CA GLU A 301 -15.71 -20.26 -0.38
C GLU A 301 -17.07 -20.04 -1.04
N SER A 302 -17.46 -18.78 -1.28
CA SER A 302 -18.74 -18.43 -1.90
C SER A 302 -18.66 -17.13 -2.71
N PHE A 303 -18.78 -17.24 -4.03
CA PHE A 303 -18.77 -16.09 -4.93
C PHE A 303 -20.18 -15.66 -5.36
N THR A 304 -20.59 -14.46 -4.92
CA THR A 304 -21.79 -13.76 -5.36
C THR A 304 -21.48 -12.26 -5.48
N GLN A 305 -22.32 -11.47 -6.16
CA GLN A 305 -22.13 -10.01 -6.17
C GLN A 305 -22.17 -9.43 -4.76
N LYS A 306 -23.08 -9.95 -3.91
CA LYS A 306 -23.20 -9.53 -2.51
C LYS A 306 -21.92 -9.80 -1.72
N SER A 307 -21.34 -11.01 -1.83
CA SER A 307 -20.09 -11.33 -1.13
C SER A 307 -18.91 -10.51 -1.66
N MET A 308 -18.86 -10.19 -2.96
CA MET A 308 -17.88 -9.25 -3.52
C MET A 308 -18.01 -7.84 -2.94
N ASP A 309 -19.24 -7.32 -2.82
CA ASP A 309 -19.50 -6.00 -2.26
C ASP A 309 -19.12 -5.93 -0.77
N GLU A 310 -19.43 -7.00 0.00
CA GLU A 310 -19.07 -7.15 1.41
C GLU A 310 -17.55 -7.21 1.61
N ALA A 311 -16.85 -8.08 0.87
CA ALA A 311 -15.39 -8.18 0.93
C ALA A 311 -14.70 -6.87 0.52
N THR A 312 -15.22 -6.20 -0.51
CA THR A 312 -14.72 -4.90 -0.95
C THR A 312 -14.89 -3.84 0.13
N ALA A 313 -16.05 -3.82 0.82
CA ALA A 313 -16.31 -2.88 1.91
C ALA A 313 -15.42 -3.15 3.13
N GLU A 314 -15.17 -4.41 3.47
CA GLU A 314 -14.27 -4.83 4.54
C GLU A 314 -12.82 -4.41 4.26
N VAL A 315 -12.29 -4.75 3.08
CA VAL A 315 -10.94 -4.35 2.66
C VAL A 315 -10.80 -2.83 2.66
N ARG A 316 -11.80 -2.10 2.16
CA ARG A 316 -11.75 -0.63 2.16
C ARG A 316 -11.68 -0.08 3.58
N ARG A 317 -12.48 -0.61 4.50
CA ARG A 317 -12.46 -0.18 5.91
C ARG A 317 -11.10 -0.47 6.54
N ALA A 318 -10.56 -1.66 6.35
CA ALA A 318 -9.24 -2.05 6.86
C ALA A 318 -8.13 -1.11 6.33
N LEU A 319 -8.14 -0.80 5.02
CA LEU A 319 -7.19 0.14 4.41
C LEU A 319 -7.36 1.57 4.95
N GLN A 320 -8.58 2.05 5.16
CA GLN A 320 -8.83 3.37 5.76
C GLN A 320 -8.28 3.46 7.18
N THR A 321 -8.50 2.43 7.98
CA THR A 321 -8.02 2.35 9.37
C THR A 321 -6.50 2.29 9.46
N ALA A 322 -5.85 1.58 8.52
CA ALA A 322 -4.39 1.44 8.46
C ALA A 322 -3.69 2.57 7.68
N ALA A 323 -4.42 3.47 7.04
CA ALA A 323 -3.87 4.49 6.14
C ALA A 323 -2.83 5.39 6.81
N GLU A 324 -3.17 5.98 7.96
CA GLU A 324 -2.23 6.86 8.69
C GLU A 324 -1.07 6.07 9.31
N PRO A 325 -1.29 4.95 10.03
CA PRO A 325 -0.20 4.21 10.65
C PRO A 325 0.84 3.70 9.65
N LEU A 326 0.38 3.14 8.53
CA LEU A 326 1.23 2.60 7.47
C LEU A 326 1.68 3.67 6.46
N ARG A 327 1.19 4.91 6.57
CA ARG A 327 1.40 5.99 5.59
C ARG A 327 1.08 5.54 4.16
N LEU A 328 -0.11 4.96 3.98
CA LEU A 328 -0.59 4.58 2.66
C LEU A 328 -0.74 5.85 1.81
N ARG A 329 -0.21 5.83 0.58
CA ARG A 329 -0.22 7.00 -0.32
C ARG A 329 -1.63 7.52 -0.57
N ASN A 330 -2.55 6.59 -0.87
CA ASN A 330 -3.97 6.81 -1.06
C ASN A 330 -4.69 5.50 -0.75
N VAL A 331 -5.90 5.58 -0.22
CA VAL A 331 -6.78 4.42 -0.12
C VAL A 331 -7.44 4.20 -1.50
N PRO A 332 -7.30 3.02 -2.13
CA PRO A 332 -7.94 2.72 -3.40
C PRO A 332 -9.46 2.89 -3.36
N ALA A 333 -10.05 3.23 -4.51
CA ALA A 333 -11.51 3.29 -4.64
C ALA A 333 -12.15 1.89 -4.54
N LYS A 334 -13.48 1.83 -4.33
CA LYS A 334 -14.21 0.56 -4.20
C LYS A 334 -14.06 -0.32 -5.44
N ASP A 335 -14.13 0.26 -6.63
CA ASP A 335 -13.96 -0.46 -7.89
C ASP A 335 -12.51 -0.96 -8.07
N GLU A 336 -11.50 -0.15 -7.71
CA GLU A 336 -10.10 -0.62 -7.71
C GLU A 336 -9.87 -1.80 -6.77
N ILE A 337 -10.48 -1.79 -5.58
CA ILE A 337 -10.43 -2.90 -4.61
C ILE A 337 -11.14 -4.13 -5.16
N ALA A 338 -12.36 -3.97 -5.66
CA ALA A 338 -13.14 -5.06 -6.22
C ALA A 338 -12.41 -5.73 -7.39
N SER A 339 -11.81 -4.96 -8.30
CA SER A 339 -11.03 -5.50 -9.41
C SER A 339 -9.76 -6.22 -8.93
N ALA A 340 -9.08 -5.72 -7.89
CA ALA A 340 -7.93 -6.41 -7.30
C ALA A 340 -8.31 -7.76 -6.66
N LEU A 341 -9.41 -7.79 -5.90
CA LEU A 341 -9.95 -9.02 -5.30
C LEU A 341 -10.40 -10.02 -6.38
N PHE A 342 -11.10 -9.52 -7.40
CA PHE A 342 -11.57 -10.34 -8.52
C PHE A 342 -10.41 -10.98 -9.29
N ARG A 343 -9.36 -10.22 -9.63
CA ARG A 343 -8.16 -10.78 -10.30
C ARG A 343 -7.46 -11.82 -9.41
N TRP A 344 -7.27 -11.52 -8.13
CA TRP A 344 -6.69 -12.46 -7.17
C TRP A 344 -7.48 -13.77 -7.11
N LEU A 345 -8.82 -13.68 -7.05
CA LEU A 345 -9.71 -14.84 -7.06
C LEU A 345 -9.64 -15.63 -8.38
N ALA A 346 -9.70 -14.93 -9.52
CA ALA A 346 -9.68 -15.55 -10.85
C ALA A 346 -8.43 -16.39 -11.11
N SER A 347 -7.28 -15.94 -10.64
CA SER A 347 -6.02 -16.67 -10.79
C SER A 347 -5.92 -17.97 -9.97
N ARG A 348 -6.87 -18.22 -9.06
CA ARG A 348 -6.91 -19.39 -8.15
C ARG A 348 -8.08 -20.33 -8.46
N GLY A 349 -8.79 -20.11 -9.56
CA GLY A 349 -9.94 -20.91 -9.96
C GLY A 349 -9.56 -22.25 -10.58
N ASP A 350 -9.16 -23.23 -9.76
CA ASP A 350 -9.12 -24.65 -10.14
C ASP A 350 -10.15 -25.46 -9.33
N GLY A 351 -11.27 -25.80 -10.00
CA GLY A 351 -12.03 -27.05 -9.79
C GLY A 351 -13.12 -27.14 -8.73
N GLY A 352 -13.03 -26.47 -7.58
CA GLY A 352 -13.90 -26.76 -6.42
C GLY A 352 -15.10 -25.84 -6.19
N VAL A 353 -15.10 -24.63 -6.74
CA VAL A 353 -16.11 -23.61 -6.42
C VAL A 353 -17.33 -23.77 -7.32
N SER A 354 -18.49 -23.95 -6.70
CA SER A 354 -19.80 -23.79 -7.33
C SER A 354 -19.85 -22.45 -8.07
N GLY A 355 -19.82 -22.47 -9.40
CA GLY A 355 -19.94 -21.25 -10.22
C GLY A 355 -18.96 -21.12 -11.38
N ARG A 356 -18.90 -22.08 -12.32
CA ARG A 356 -18.07 -21.97 -13.54
C ARG A 356 -18.35 -20.72 -14.41
N HIS A 357 -19.48 -20.05 -14.21
CA HIS A 357 -19.89 -18.90 -15.03
C HIS A 357 -19.08 -17.61 -14.76
N TRP A 358 -18.53 -17.41 -13.55
CA TRP A 358 -17.74 -16.20 -13.25
C TRP A 358 -16.28 -16.33 -13.71
N ILE A 359 -15.71 -17.54 -13.75
CA ILE A 359 -14.38 -17.78 -14.34
C ILE A 359 -14.39 -17.41 -15.83
N ALA A 360 -15.47 -17.74 -16.55
CA ALA A 360 -15.65 -17.30 -17.93
C ALA A 360 -15.64 -15.77 -18.05
N LYS A 361 -16.28 -15.04 -17.11
CA LYS A 361 -16.22 -13.57 -17.04
C LYS A 361 -14.82 -13.06 -16.73
N ALA A 362 -14.04 -13.78 -15.92
CA ALA A 362 -12.68 -13.36 -15.56
C ALA A 362 -11.70 -13.44 -16.73
N THR A 363 -11.92 -14.37 -17.66
CA THR A 363 -11.15 -14.50 -18.91
C THR A 363 -11.74 -13.72 -20.08
N ALA A 364 -12.95 -13.16 -19.91
CA ALA A 364 -13.59 -12.37 -20.95
C ALA A 364 -12.97 -10.97 -21.00
N TRP A 365 -12.60 -10.55 -22.20
CA TRP A 365 -12.12 -9.21 -22.47
C TRP A 365 -12.65 -8.72 -23.80
N GLN A 366 -12.77 -7.41 -23.93
CA GLN A 366 -13.16 -6.73 -25.16
C GLN A 366 -11.93 -6.06 -25.78
N PRO A 367 -11.52 -6.45 -27.00
CA PRO A 367 -10.44 -5.77 -27.70
C PRO A 367 -10.81 -4.34 -28.06
N ASP A 368 -9.85 -3.43 -27.89
CA ASP A 368 -10.00 -2.07 -28.36
C ASP A 368 -9.84 -2.02 -29.89
N PRO A 369 -10.83 -1.52 -30.65
CA PRO A 369 -10.80 -1.52 -32.10
C PRO A 369 -9.64 -0.70 -32.69
N ARG A 370 -9.04 0.19 -31.90
CA ARG A 370 -7.88 0.97 -32.33
C ARG A 370 -6.64 0.10 -32.51
N LEU A 371 -6.53 -1.06 -31.85
CA LEU A 371 -5.39 -1.97 -31.94
C LEU A 371 -5.82 -3.32 -32.58
N PRO A 372 -5.39 -3.63 -33.81
CA PRO A 372 -5.67 -4.94 -34.39
C PRO A 372 -4.95 -6.04 -33.60
N GLU A 373 -5.49 -7.26 -33.67
CA GLU A 373 -4.89 -8.41 -33.01
C GLU A 373 -3.46 -8.63 -33.51
N ASN A 374 -2.54 -8.83 -32.57
CA ASN A 374 -1.14 -9.11 -32.87
C ASN A 374 -0.98 -10.62 -33.14
N PRO A 375 -0.56 -11.06 -34.34
CA PRO A 375 -0.39 -12.48 -34.63
C PRO A 375 0.63 -13.19 -33.73
N LEU A 376 1.60 -12.44 -33.19
CA LEU A 376 2.60 -12.95 -32.24
C LEU A 376 2.11 -12.93 -30.78
N PHE A 377 0.92 -12.37 -30.52
CA PHE A 377 0.30 -12.34 -29.20
C PHE A 377 -1.23 -12.49 -29.34
N PRO A 378 -1.70 -13.69 -29.71
CA PRO A 378 -3.11 -13.94 -30.01
C PRO A 378 -4.01 -13.77 -28.78
N ALA A 379 -5.33 -13.72 -28.99
CA ALA A 379 -6.30 -13.56 -27.91
C ALA A 379 -6.20 -14.62 -26.80
N SER A 380 -5.68 -15.82 -27.09
CA SER A 380 -5.36 -16.84 -26.07
C SER A 380 -4.23 -16.40 -25.13
N ALA A 381 -3.15 -15.81 -25.67
CA ALA A 381 -2.04 -15.27 -24.90
C ALA A 381 -2.48 -14.09 -24.03
N VAL A 382 -3.42 -13.26 -24.51
CA VAL A 382 -4.05 -12.19 -23.72
C VAL A 382 -4.77 -12.77 -22.52
N ARG A 383 -5.62 -13.79 -22.73
CA ARG A 383 -6.35 -14.45 -21.62
C ARG A 383 -5.40 -15.06 -20.60
N GLU A 384 -4.33 -15.71 -21.05
CA GLU A 384 -3.32 -16.27 -20.16
C GLU A 384 -2.62 -15.19 -19.33
N ALA A 385 -2.23 -14.08 -19.94
CA ALA A 385 -1.61 -12.96 -19.23
C ALA A 385 -2.54 -12.35 -18.18
N LEU A 386 -3.82 -12.15 -18.50
CA LEU A 386 -4.82 -11.62 -17.57
C LEU A 386 -5.09 -12.58 -16.39
N LEU A 387 -5.09 -13.89 -16.62
CA LEU A 387 -5.20 -14.88 -15.54
C LEU A 387 -3.95 -14.89 -14.65
N ALA A 388 -2.76 -14.85 -15.27
CA ALA A 388 -1.49 -14.83 -14.56
C ALA A 388 -1.30 -13.56 -13.72
N GLU A 389 -1.91 -12.44 -14.12
CA GLU A 389 -1.85 -11.15 -13.39
C GLU A 389 -2.28 -11.29 -11.93
N GLY A 390 -3.39 -11.99 -11.65
CA GLY A 390 -3.90 -12.16 -10.29
C GLY A 390 -3.05 -13.04 -9.38
N ALA A 391 -2.17 -13.86 -9.97
CA ALA A 391 -1.20 -14.70 -9.28
C ALA A 391 0.21 -14.10 -9.29
N ALA A 392 0.40 -12.90 -9.84
CA ALA A 392 1.70 -12.26 -9.89
C ALA A 392 2.24 -12.06 -8.46
N PRO A 393 3.46 -12.55 -8.16
CA PRO A 393 4.08 -12.36 -6.86
C PRO A 393 4.41 -10.87 -6.62
N ALA A 394 4.57 -10.50 -5.35
CA ALA A 394 4.71 -9.11 -4.93
C ALA A 394 5.89 -8.35 -5.56
N ASP A 395 6.98 -9.06 -5.85
CA ASP A 395 8.18 -8.55 -6.52
C ASP A 395 7.96 -8.24 -8.02
N ARG A 396 6.82 -8.66 -8.57
CA ARG A 396 6.41 -8.42 -9.97
C ARG A 396 5.22 -7.49 -10.10
N VAL A 397 4.73 -6.93 -9.00
CA VAL A 397 3.59 -6.01 -8.97
C VAL A 397 4.07 -4.63 -8.52
N PHE A 398 4.02 -3.67 -9.44
CA PHE A 398 4.52 -2.31 -9.27
C PHE A 398 3.39 -1.30 -9.39
N LYS A 399 3.04 -0.64 -8.28
CA LYS A 399 2.03 0.43 -8.27
C LYS A 399 2.69 1.81 -8.40
N GLY A 400 2.54 2.41 -9.58
CA GLY A 400 2.95 3.77 -9.88
C GLY A 400 1.92 4.81 -9.46
N THR A 401 2.09 6.05 -9.93
CA THR A 401 1.13 7.14 -9.73
C THR A 401 -0.10 6.99 -10.62
N ALA A 402 0.07 6.54 -11.87
CA ALA A 402 -0.99 6.42 -12.86
C ALA A 402 -1.42 4.97 -13.16
N HIS A 403 -0.53 4.00 -12.93
CA HIS A 403 -0.72 2.63 -13.38
C HIS A 403 -0.33 1.60 -12.31
N LEU A 404 -1.03 0.48 -12.29
CA LEU A 404 -0.59 -0.77 -11.66
C LEU A 404 0.00 -1.67 -12.75
N ASN A 405 1.28 -2.02 -12.63
CA ASN A 405 1.99 -2.86 -13.59
C ASN A 405 2.27 -4.23 -12.97
N SER A 406 1.87 -5.30 -13.65
CA SER A 406 2.10 -6.69 -13.23
C SER A 406 2.91 -7.42 -14.30
N VAL A 407 4.04 -8.00 -13.92
CA VAL A 407 4.92 -8.72 -14.85
C VAL A 407 4.63 -10.21 -14.80
N VAL A 408 4.25 -10.80 -15.93
CA VAL A 408 3.75 -12.18 -16.02
C VAL A 408 4.41 -12.97 -17.15
N TRP A 409 4.48 -14.29 -16.97
CA TRP A 409 4.90 -15.23 -18.02
C TRP A 409 3.68 -15.74 -18.78
N VAL A 410 3.86 -15.93 -20.08
CA VAL A 410 2.89 -16.55 -21.00
C VAL A 410 3.63 -17.70 -21.69
N ARG A 411 3.04 -18.90 -21.70
CA ARG A 411 3.71 -20.17 -22.09
C ARG A 411 4.44 -20.10 -23.44
N ASP A 412 3.84 -19.45 -24.43
CA ASP A 412 4.37 -19.40 -25.79
C ASP A 412 5.20 -18.14 -26.09
N MET A 413 5.55 -17.37 -25.05
CA MET A 413 6.34 -16.14 -25.20
C MET A 413 7.77 -16.34 -24.69
N PRO A 414 8.79 -15.89 -25.45
CA PRO A 414 10.20 -16.04 -25.07
C PRO A 414 10.60 -15.12 -23.91
N THR A 415 9.81 -14.07 -23.66
CA THR A 415 10.04 -13.06 -22.64
C THR A 415 8.75 -12.76 -21.90
N PRO A 416 8.81 -12.35 -20.62
CA PRO A 416 7.62 -11.94 -19.90
C PRO A 416 6.98 -10.69 -20.50
N VAL A 417 5.73 -10.47 -20.15
CA VAL A 417 4.94 -9.30 -20.55
C VAL A 417 4.51 -8.51 -19.33
N VAL A 418 4.17 -7.24 -19.54
CA VAL A 418 3.66 -6.34 -18.50
C VAL A 418 2.20 -6.08 -18.77
N VAL A 419 1.32 -6.49 -17.85
CA VAL A 419 -0.09 -6.07 -17.82
C VAL A 419 -0.16 -4.76 -17.05
N ARG A 420 -0.67 -3.71 -17.69
CA ARG A 420 -0.79 -2.36 -17.13
C ARG A 420 -2.26 -2.05 -16.92
N ARG A 421 -2.65 -1.73 -15.69
CA ARG A 421 -4.01 -1.25 -15.32
C ARG A 421 -3.97 0.23 -15.03
N LYS A 422 -4.92 0.98 -15.58
CA LYS A 422 -5.05 2.42 -15.30
C LYS A 422 -5.71 2.62 -13.94
N LEU A 423 -5.07 3.38 -13.05
CA LEU A 423 -5.66 3.76 -11.77
C LEU A 423 -6.68 4.89 -12.01
N ARG A 424 -7.90 4.77 -11.45
CA ARG A 424 -9.04 5.63 -11.81
C ARG A 424 -9.05 6.96 -11.03
N ASN A 425 -8.48 6.98 -9.83
CA ASN A 425 -8.45 8.16 -8.95
C ASN A 425 -7.20 9.05 -9.09
N VAL A 426 -6.54 9.03 -10.25
CA VAL A 426 -5.32 9.81 -10.45
C VAL A 426 -5.66 11.12 -11.14
N SER A 427 -5.69 12.21 -10.36
CA SER A 427 -5.69 13.57 -10.91
C SER A 427 -4.35 13.81 -11.61
N ARG A 428 -4.28 13.47 -12.90
CA ARG A 428 -3.15 13.86 -13.73
C ARG A 428 -3.13 15.38 -13.84
N ARG A 429 -2.06 15.98 -13.31
CA ARG A 429 -1.85 17.44 -13.35
C ARG A 429 -1.28 17.89 -14.68
N GLU A 430 -0.56 17.00 -15.33
CA GLU A 430 -0.07 17.19 -16.68
C GLU A 430 -1.00 16.43 -17.66
N PRO A 431 -1.45 17.08 -18.73
CA PRO A 431 -2.34 16.46 -19.70
C PRO A 431 -1.60 15.43 -20.56
N SER A 432 -2.35 14.43 -21.03
CA SER A 432 -1.89 13.52 -22.08
C SER A 432 -2.35 14.07 -23.43
N TYR A 433 -1.42 14.23 -24.37
CA TYR A 433 -1.69 14.85 -25.67
C TYR A 433 -1.95 13.81 -26.76
N LEU A 434 -1.20 12.71 -26.74
CA LEU A 434 -1.28 11.63 -27.71
C LEU A 434 -1.65 10.32 -27.02
N SER A 435 -2.26 9.40 -27.77
CA SER A 435 -2.48 8.04 -27.30
C SER A 435 -1.13 7.31 -27.22
N GLU A 436 -0.75 6.86 -26.01
CA GLU A 436 0.49 6.11 -25.77
C GLU A 436 0.63 4.92 -26.76
N HIS A 437 -0.45 4.18 -26.97
CA HIS A 437 -0.44 3.02 -27.86
C HIS A 437 -0.28 3.40 -29.33
N ALA A 438 -0.80 4.55 -29.76
CA ALA A 438 -0.59 5.06 -31.11
C ALA A 438 0.87 5.49 -31.31
N VAL A 439 1.47 6.14 -30.30
CA VAL A 439 2.88 6.54 -30.30
C VAL A 439 3.81 5.32 -30.39
N LEU A 440 3.61 4.33 -29.52
CA LEU A 440 4.43 3.11 -29.52
C LEU A 440 4.32 2.34 -30.85
N ARG A 441 3.13 2.32 -31.47
CA ARG A 441 2.96 1.75 -32.81
C ARG A 441 3.68 2.54 -33.89
N ALA A 442 3.58 3.87 -33.89
CA ALA A 442 4.27 4.70 -34.86
C ALA A 442 5.80 4.50 -34.80
N ILE A 443 6.36 4.40 -33.58
CA ILE A 443 7.78 4.06 -33.39
C ILE A 443 8.11 2.69 -33.99
N GLN A 444 7.27 1.68 -33.71
CA GLN A 444 7.48 0.32 -34.21
C GLN A 444 7.38 0.23 -35.74
N GLU A 445 6.38 0.86 -36.35
CA GLU A 445 6.14 0.83 -37.80
C GLU A 445 7.21 1.60 -38.58
N SER A 446 7.75 2.67 -37.98
CA SER A 446 8.83 3.46 -38.59
C SER A 446 10.17 2.71 -38.66
N ARG A 447 10.33 1.60 -37.92
CA ARG A 447 11.57 0.78 -37.87
C ARG A 447 12.84 1.58 -37.54
N VAL A 448 12.68 2.70 -36.84
CA VAL A 448 13.78 3.54 -36.37
C VAL A 448 14.53 2.83 -35.24
N ARG A 449 15.81 3.17 -35.03
CA ARG A 449 16.61 2.58 -33.93
C ARG A 449 16.30 3.24 -32.58
N VAL A 450 15.06 3.08 -32.12
CA VAL A 450 14.58 3.53 -30.80
C VAL A 450 14.10 2.32 -30.02
N ALA A 451 14.62 2.13 -28.80
CA ALA A 451 14.14 1.11 -27.89
C ALA A 451 12.93 1.65 -27.11
N ALA A 452 11.75 1.15 -27.44
CA ALA A 452 10.51 1.37 -26.70
C ALA A 452 9.76 0.04 -26.50
N PRO A 453 8.89 -0.08 -25.47
CA PRO A 453 8.01 -1.23 -25.32
C PRO A 453 7.11 -1.42 -26.53
N LYS A 454 6.83 -2.67 -26.92
CA LYS A 454 5.82 -2.96 -27.94
C LYS A 454 4.47 -3.20 -27.28
N VAL A 455 3.42 -2.64 -27.87
CA VAL A 455 2.04 -2.92 -27.47
C VAL A 455 1.61 -4.25 -28.05
N LEU A 456 1.24 -5.19 -27.19
CA LEU A 456 0.82 -6.54 -27.55
C LEU A 456 -0.70 -6.66 -27.57
N ALA A 457 -1.39 -6.02 -26.61
CA ALA A 457 -2.84 -5.98 -26.56
C ALA A 457 -3.34 -4.72 -25.83
N LEU A 458 -4.56 -4.30 -26.15
CA LEU A 458 -5.28 -3.18 -25.54
C LEU A 458 -6.75 -3.55 -25.48
N GLY A 459 -7.39 -3.35 -24.34
CA GLY A 459 -8.81 -3.65 -24.19
C GLY A 459 -9.32 -3.41 -22.79
N GLU A 460 -10.53 -3.91 -22.53
CA GLU A 460 -11.19 -3.84 -21.23
C GLU A 460 -11.54 -5.25 -20.76
N SER A 461 -11.28 -5.55 -19.49
CA SER A 461 -11.68 -6.81 -18.86
C SER A 461 -12.74 -6.58 -17.78
N TYR A 462 -13.46 -7.62 -17.38
CA TYR A 462 -14.48 -7.47 -16.34
C TYR A 462 -13.89 -7.22 -14.94
N PRO A 463 -14.51 -6.34 -14.11
CA PRO A 463 -15.58 -5.39 -14.43
C PRO A 463 -15.03 -4.02 -14.88
N ASP A 464 -15.26 -3.65 -16.14
CA ASP A 464 -14.90 -2.36 -16.76
C ASP A 464 -13.45 -1.88 -16.52
N ASP A 465 -12.50 -2.82 -16.48
CA ASP A 465 -11.13 -2.56 -16.10
C ASP A 465 -10.22 -2.49 -17.33
N ALA A 466 -9.90 -1.26 -17.76
CA ALA A 466 -9.05 -1.00 -18.90
C ALA A 466 -7.60 -1.45 -18.66
N PHE A 467 -7.04 -2.14 -19.64
CA PHE A 467 -5.68 -2.64 -19.58
C PHE A 467 -4.93 -2.48 -20.90
N SER A 468 -3.60 -2.45 -20.79
CA SER A 468 -2.72 -2.70 -21.92
C SER A 468 -1.64 -3.72 -21.55
N ILE A 469 -1.25 -4.53 -22.53
CA ILE A 469 -0.19 -5.53 -22.38
C ILE A 469 0.99 -5.11 -23.24
N HIS A 470 2.13 -4.87 -22.62
CA HIS A 470 3.35 -4.45 -23.28
C HIS A 470 4.45 -5.52 -23.13
N THR A 471 5.46 -5.50 -24.00
CA THR A 471 6.69 -6.27 -23.77
C THR A 471 7.40 -5.79 -22.49
N TYR A 472 7.91 -6.71 -21.68
CA TYR A 472 8.76 -6.35 -20.54
C TYR A 472 10.15 -5.90 -21.01
N VAL A 473 10.69 -4.86 -20.35
CA VAL A 473 11.94 -4.20 -20.76
C VAL A 473 13.05 -4.27 -19.70
N GLY A 474 12.81 -4.95 -18.58
CA GLY A 474 13.82 -5.16 -17.55
C GLY A 474 14.77 -6.32 -17.88
N THR A 475 15.96 -6.29 -17.29
CA THR A 475 16.99 -7.33 -17.47
C THR A 475 16.68 -8.60 -16.68
N ARG A 476 15.95 -8.48 -15.58
CA ARG A 476 15.62 -9.56 -14.64
C ARG A 476 14.21 -9.39 -14.11
N ILE A 477 13.39 -10.43 -14.24
CA ILE A 477 11.97 -10.38 -13.83
C ILE A 477 11.77 -10.31 -12.30
N ASP A 478 12.76 -10.78 -11.53
CA ASP A 478 12.76 -10.84 -10.07
C ASP A 478 13.31 -9.55 -9.42
N GLN A 479 13.64 -8.53 -10.21
CA GLN A 479 14.21 -7.29 -9.73
C GLN A 479 13.53 -6.07 -10.38
N PRO A 480 13.40 -4.95 -9.65
CA PRO A 480 13.01 -3.69 -10.27
C PRO A 480 13.96 -3.33 -11.42
N PRO A 481 13.44 -2.73 -12.51
CA PRO A 481 14.29 -2.25 -13.60
C PRO A 481 15.39 -1.30 -13.11
N SER A 482 16.58 -1.38 -13.73
CA SER A 482 17.70 -0.51 -13.36
C SER A 482 17.57 0.84 -14.07
N HIS A 483 17.47 1.92 -13.29
CA HIS A 483 17.29 3.28 -13.77
C HIS A 483 18.53 4.16 -13.48
N PRO A 484 18.92 5.10 -14.37
CA PRO A 484 20.05 6.01 -14.15
C PRO A 484 19.70 7.18 -13.20
N VAL A 485 19.22 6.86 -11.99
CA VAL A 485 18.66 7.84 -11.01
C VAL A 485 19.66 8.89 -10.52
N ASN A 486 20.96 8.62 -10.69
CA ASN A 486 22.10 9.46 -10.32
C ASN A 486 22.72 10.18 -11.52
N GLY A 487 22.04 10.17 -12.68
CA GLY A 487 22.53 10.72 -13.94
C GLY A 487 23.07 9.65 -14.90
N LEU A 488 23.25 10.06 -16.16
CA LEU A 488 23.71 9.21 -17.25
C LEU A 488 25.23 9.05 -17.26
N LEU A 489 25.70 7.85 -17.59
CA LEU A 489 27.07 7.58 -17.99
C LEU A 489 27.34 8.14 -19.40
N PRO A 490 28.61 8.41 -19.79
CA PRO A 490 28.92 9.00 -21.10
C PRO A 490 28.35 8.22 -22.30
N HIS A 491 28.40 6.88 -22.26
CA HIS A 491 27.85 6.04 -23.33
C HIS A 491 26.32 5.98 -23.31
N GLU A 492 25.69 6.03 -22.12
CA GLU A 492 24.22 6.12 -21.98
C GLU A 492 23.71 7.45 -22.54
N ALA A 493 24.45 8.53 -22.29
CA ALA A 493 24.14 9.86 -22.82
C ALA A 493 24.23 9.90 -24.36
N ASP A 494 25.26 9.30 -24.95
CA ASP A 494 25.38 9.20 -26.41
C ASP A 494 24.24 8.40 -27.03
N ALA A 495 23.94 7.25 -26.43
CA ALA A 495 22.90 6.36 -26.93
C ALA A 495 21.51 6.97 -26.80
N LEU A 496 21.22 7.70 -25.70
CA LEU A 496 19.98 8.44 -25.55
C LEU A 496 19.83 9.49 -26.67
N ILE A 497 20.88 10.26 -26.95
CA ILE A 497 20.85 11.27 -28.01
C ILE A 497 20.68 10.62 -29.38
N ASP A 498 21.35 9.51 -29.66
CA ASP A 498 21.15 8.77 -30.91
C ASP A 498 19.68 8.35 -31.07
N GLN A 499 19.05 7.83 -30.02
CA GLN A 499 17.63 7.48 -30.03
C GLN A 499 16.72 8.71 -30.24
N LEU A 500 16.99 9.84 -29.56
CA LEU A 500 16.26 11.09 -29.78
C LEU A 500 16.41 11.61 -31.23
N CYS A 501 17.59 11.44 -31.84
CA CYS A 501 17.78 11.77 -33.24
C CYS A 501 16.94 10.85 -34.15
N GLN A 502 16.87 9.56 -33.83
CA GLN A 502 16.08 8.58 -34.56
C GLN A 502 14.56 8.85 -34.48
N LEU A 503 14.07 9.43 -33.36
CA LEU A 503 12.66 9.84 -33.25
C LEU A 503 12.24 10.89 -34.27
N THR A 504 13.18 11.69 -34.81
CA THR A 504 12.87 12.64 -35.89
C THR A 504 12.49 11.97 -37.21
N GLY A 505 12.80 10.66 -37.35
CA GLY A 505 12.40 9.83 -38.49
C GLY A 505 11.05 9.12 -38.31
N VAL A 506 10.38 9.27 -37.15
CA VAL A 506 9.03 8.72 -36.95
C VAL A 506 8.02 9.62 -37.64
N ASP A 507 7.15 9.02 -38.46
CA ASP A 507 6.07 9.76 -39.10
C ASP A 507 5.00 10.14 -38.06
N HIS A 508 5.13 11.37 -37.56
CA HIS A 508 4.27 11.93 -36.54
C HIS A 508 2.87 12.29 -37.07
N THR A 509 2.66 12.36 -38.40
CA THR A 509 1.36 12.71 -38.98
C THR A 509 0.30 11.64 -38.73
N PHE A 510 0.72 10.38 -38.52
CA PHE A 510 -0.17 9.28 -38.11
C PHE A 510 -0.70 9.42 -36.68
N VAL A 511 0.03 10.13 -35.81
CA VAL A 511 -0.30 10.24 -34.39
C VAL A 511 -0.94 11.60 -34.07
N ASP A 512 -0.50 12.65 -34.76
CA ASP A 512 -1.08 13.99 -34.69
C ASP A 512 -1.21 14.59 -36.10
N PRO A 513 -2.40 14.46 -36.74
CA PRO A 513 -2.67 15.05 -38.06
C PRO A 513 -2.65 16.58 -38.09
N HIS A 514 -2.62 17.24 -36.93
CA HIS A 514 -2.61 18.69 -36.80
C HIS A 514 -1.22 19.23 -36.41
N ALA A 515 -0.23 18.35 -36.25
CA ALA A 515 1.11 18.74 -35.88
C ALA A 515 1.71 19.77 -36.87
N GLY A 516 2.43 20.75 -36.33
CA GLY A 516 3.11 21.78 -37.12
C GLY A 516 2.22 22.92 -37.64
N ARG A 517 0.91 22.92 -37.36
CA ARG A 517 0.00 24.03 -37.73
C ARG A 517 0.14 25.26 -36.83
N LEU A 518 0.62 25.07 -35.61
CA LEU A 518 0.83 26.12 -34.61
C LEU A 518 2.30 26.18 -34.25
N ASP A 519 2.78 27.37 -33.91
CA ASP A 519 4.10 27.54 -33.33
C ASP A 519 4.18 26.79 -31.98
N PHE A 520 5.20 25.93 -31.84
CA PHE A 520 5.30 25.04 -30.69
C PHE A 520 5.53 25.80 -29.38
N TYR A 521 6.30 26.89 -29.41
CA TYR A 521 6.53 27.71 -28.23
C TYR A 521 5.25 28.42 -27.79
N GLU A 522 4.50 29.00 -28.73
CA GLU A 522 3.19 29.60 -28.44
C GLU A 522 2.20 28.59 -27.85
N TRP A 523 2.16 27.37 -28.41
CA TRP A 523 1.36 26.28 -27.86
C TRP A 523 1.79 25.93 -26.42
N LEU A 524 3.10 25.73 -26.19
CA LEU A 524 3.65 25.35 -24.89
C LEU A 524 3.39 26.43 -23.80
N LYS A 525 3.49 27.70 -24.20
CA LYS A 525 3.12 28.86 -23.37
C LYS A 525 1.67 28.77 -22.94
N GLU A 526 0.74 28.59 -23.87
CA GLU A 526 -0.68 28.49 -23.54
C GLU A 526 -0.99 27.23 -22.70
N GLN A 527 -0.26 26.13 -22.87
CA GLN A 527 -0.37 24.97 -21.97
C GLN A 527 0.03 25.32 -20.53
N LEU A 528 1.15 26.02 -20.32
CA LEU A 528 1.58 26.44 -18.99
C LEU A 528 0.59 27.45 -18.36
N VAL A 529 0.11 28.41 -19.15
CA VAL A 529 -0.91 29.38 -18.71
C VAL A 529 -2.23 28.67 -18.35
N GLY A 530 -2.64 27.68 -19.14
CA GLY A 530 -3.79 26.83 -18.86
C GLY A 530 -3.62 26.00 -17.59
N LEU A 531 -2.43 25.44 -17.36
CA LEU A 531 -2.10 24.74 -16.12
C LEU A 531 -2.32 25.66 -14.91
N VAL A 532 -1.75 26.88 -14.93
CA VAL A 532 -1.91 27.84 -13.83
C VAL A 532 -3.38 28.20 -13.61
N ARG A 533 -4.13 28.47 -14.68
CA ARG A 533 -5.57 28.79 -14.59
C ARG A 533 -6.39 27.68 -13.91
N ASN A 534 -6.01 26.42 -14.12
CA ASN A 534 -6.74 25.25 -13.65
C ASN A 534 -6.23 24.71 -12.31
N LEU A 535 -5.27 25.36 -11.66
CA LEU A 535 -4.80 24.94 -10.34
C LEU A 535 -5.91 25.08 -9.28
N PRO A 536 -5.90 24.22 -8.24
CA PRO A 536 -6.78 24.39 -7.08
C PRO A 536 -6.67 25.78 -6.45
N LYS A 537 -7.77 26.28 -5.88
CA LYS A 537 -7.84 27.63 -5.29
C LYS A 537 -6.81 27.82 -4.18
N GLU A 538 -6.57 26.79 -3.39
CA GLU A 538 -5.59 26.75 -2.30
C GLU A 538 -4.17 26.92 -2.84
N SER A 539 -3.84 26.21 -3.92
CA SER A 539 -2.53 26.29 -4.59
C SER A 539 -2.31 27.65 -5.26
N LEU A 540 -3.34 28.23 -5.88
CA LEU A 540 -3.31 29.59 -6.43
C LEU A 540 -3.10 30.65 -5.35
N GLN A 541 -3.77 30.53 -4.22
CA GLN A 541 -3.61 31.45 -3.09
C GLN A 541 -2.16 31.40 -2.57
N LEU A 542 -1.61 30.20 -2.42
CA LEU A 542 -0.23 30.02 -1.99
C LEU A 542 0.78 30.54 -3.02
N ALA A 543 0.54 30.31 -4.31
CA ALA A 543 1.37 30.83 -5.41
C ALA A 543 1.45 32.36 -5.35
N ARG A 544 0.29 33.02 -5.14
CA ARG A 544 0.21 34.48 -4.96
C ARG A 544 0.98 34.95 -3.73
N THR A 545 0.87 34.25 -2.60
CA THR A 545 1.63 34.58 -1.38
C THR A 545 3.15 34.45 -1.58
N LEU A 546 3.57 33.49 -2.39
CA LEU A 546 4.98 33.25 -2.72
C LEU A 546 5.51 34.14 -3.87
N GLY A 547 4.66 34.98 -4.46
CA GLY A 547 5.04 35.93 -5.51
C GLY A 547 5.11 35.34 -6.92
N LEU A 548 4.54 34.16 -7.15
CA LEU A 548 4.35 33.63 -8.50
C LEU A 548 3.16 34.37 -9.18
N PRO A 549 3.26 34.68 -10.49
CA PRO A 549 2.23 35.43 -11.21
C PRO A 549 0.93 34.63 -11.38
N ASP A 550 -0.17 35.32 -11.63
CA ASP A 550 -1.40 34.69 -12.15
C ASP A 550 -1.26 34.37 -13.65
N GLU A 551 -2.28 33.72 -14.22
CA GLU A 551 -2.27 33.26 -15.61
C GLU A 551 -2.13 34.41 -16.63
N TRP A 552 -2.68 35.58 -16.34
CA TRP A 552 -2.64 36.74 -17.23
C TRP A 552 -1.25 37.37 -17.25
N ARG A 553 -0.70 37.62 -16.05
CA ARG A 553 0.65 38.17 -15.91
C ARG A 553 1.71 37.21 -16.43
N LEU A 554 1.54 35.91 -16.18
CA LEU A 554 2.43 34.89 -16.72
C LEU A 554 2.44 34.90 -18.25
N ARG A 555 1.26 34.97 -18.88
CA ARG A 555 1.15 35.08 -20.35
C ARG A 555 1.88 36.30 -20.89
N GLU A 556 1.74 37.46 -20.25
CA GLU A 556 2.41 38.69 -20.67
C GLU A 556 3.94 38.56 -20.62
N ILE A 557 4.47 37.99 -19.53
CA ILE A 557 5.93 37.79 -19.35
C ILE A 557 6.46 36.84 -20.45
N LEU A 558 5.81 35.68 -20.62
CA LEU A 558 6.25 34.67 -21.58
C LEU A 558 6.13 35.13 -23.05
N SER A 559 5.20 36.04 -23.35
CA SER A 559 5.03 36.58 -24.72
C SER A 559 6.17 37.49 -25.18
N ARG A 560 7.12 37.83 -24.29
CA ARG A 560 8.33 38.61 -24.62
C ARG A 560 9.44 37.75 -25.22
N HIS A 561 9.31 36.43 -25.16
CA HIS A 561 10.30 35.51 -25.70
C HIS A 561 9.79 34.90 -27.01
N ARG A 562 10.73 34.56 -27.88
CA ARG A 562 10.48 33.84 -29.12
C ARG A 562 11.54 32.75 -29.24
N VAL A 563 11.15 31.66 -29.88
CA VAL A 563 12.04 30.54 -30.21
C VAL A 563 12.08 30.42 -31.73
N SER A 564 13.26 30.15 -32.30
CA SER A 564 13.39 29.92 -33.74
C SER A 564 12.59 28.69 -34.16
N HIS A 565 11.97 28.77 -35.33
CA HIS A 565 11.21 27.66 -35.90
C HIS A 565 12.14 26.49 -36.27
N ARG A 566 11.77 25.28 -35.85
CA ARG A 566 12.41 24.02 -36.21
C ARG A 566 11.37 23.04 -36.72
N ALA A 567 11.79 22.09 -37.56
CA ALA A 567 10.91 21.05 -38.05
C ALA A 567 10.39 20.20 -36.86
N PRO A 568 9.07 19.91 -36.79
CA PRO A 568 8.50 19.16 -35.69
C PRO A 568 8.96 17.70 -35.70
N ALA A 569 9.04 17.11 -34.51
CA ALA A 569 9.38 15.70 -34.29
C ALA A 569 8.52 15.11 -33.17
N LEU A 570 8.45 13.78 -33.12
CA LEU A 570 7.86 13.06 -31.98
C LEU A 570 8.75 13.26 -30.75
N LEU A 571 8.14 13.72 -29.66
CA LEU A 571 8.78 13.96 -28.36
C LEU A 571 8.19 13.01 -27.32
N HIS A 572 9.03 12.60 -26.37
CA HIS A 572 8.64 11.82 -25.20
C HIS A 572 7.85 12.67 -24.20
N GLY A 573 8.23 13.93 -23.98
CA GLY A 573 7.52 14.87 -23.10
C GLY A 573 7.78 14.71 -21.60
N ASP A 574 8.22 13.56 -21.10
CA ASP A 574 8.64 13.38 -19.70
C ASP A 574 9.90 12.51 -19.53
N LEU A 575 11.01 12.91 -20.16
CA LEU A 575 12.23 12.10 -20.21
C LEU A 575 13.05 12.19 -18.91
N ASN A 576 12.48 11.77 -17.79
CA ASN A 576 13.15 11.72 -16.48
C ASN A 576 13.90 10.38 -16.27
N PRO A 577 14.78 10.26 -15.25
CA PRO A 577 15.60 9.06 -15.06
C PRO A 577 14.82 7.77 -14.81
N TRP A 578 13.62 7.84 -14.26
CA TRP A 578 12.77 6.67 -14.00
C TRP A 578 12.05 6.17 -15.26
N ASN A 579 11.99 7.00 -16.31
CA ASN A 579 11.45 6.63 -17.62
C ASN A 579 12.53 6.05 -18.56
N LEU A 580 13.73 5.79 -18.03
CA LEU A 580 14.86 5.18 -18.73
C LEU A 580 15.24 3.87 -18.05
N VAL A 581 15.21 2.76 -18.78
CA VAL A 581 15.60 1.43 -18.27
C VAL A 581 16.91 0.99 -18.92
N ARG A 582 17.92 0.69 -18.12
CA ARG A 582 19.23 0.24 -18.61
C ARG A 582 19.16 -1.10 -19.35
N ARG A 583 19.96 -1.20 -20.41
CA ARG A 583 20.14 -2.38 -21.25
C ARG A 583 21.64 -2.67 -21.42
N ASN A 584 21.95 -3.88 -21.88
CA ASN A 584 23.31 -4.33 -22.13
C ASN A 584 23.71 -4.30 -23.62
N ASP A 585 22.87 -3.73 -24.49
CA ASP A 585 23.10 -3.61 -25.93
C ASP A 585 23.51 -2.18 -26.33
N GLU A 586 23.80 -1.96 -27.62
CA GLU A 586 24.26 -0.67 -28.15
C GLU A 586 23.28 0.49 -27.92
N LEU A 587 21.98 0.20 -27.73
CA LEU A 587 20.98 1.23 -27.44
C LEU A 587 21.09 1.74 -26.00
N ALA A 588 21.73 0.99 -25.11
CA ALA A 588 22.01 1.24 -23.68
C ALA A 588 20.79 1.51 -22.78
N LEU A 589 19.69 2.01 -23.32
CA LEU A 589 18.49 2.45 -22.62
C LEU A 589 17.23 2.09 -23.43
N THR A 590 16.20 1.61 -22.75
CA THR A 590 14.81 1.61 -23.25
C THR A 590 14.06 2.79 -22.67
N ILE A 591 13.37 3.55 -23.52
CA ILE A 591 12.51 4.68 -23.14
C ILE A 591 11.09 4.14 -22.89
N ILE A 592 10.58 4.33 -21.67
CA ILE A 592 9.25 3.87 -21.24
C ILE A 592 8.36 5.04 -20.83
N ASP A 593 7.05 4.75 -20.69
CA ASP A 593 6.05 5.71 -20.21
C ASP A 593 5.78 6.88 -21.17
N TRP A 594 5.29 6.54 -22.36
CA TRP A 594 5.03 7.48 -23.45
C TRP A 594 3.68 8.23 -23.30
N GLU A 595 3.12 8.30 -22.09
CA GLU A 595 1.81 8.89 -21.83
C GLU A 595 1.77 10.42 -21.99
N MET A 596 2.93 11.06 -21.88
CA MET A 596 3.14 12.50 -22.08
C MET A 596 3.70 12.84 -23.46
N ALA A 597 3.76 11.86 -24.37
CA ALA A 597 4.27 12.07 -25.70
C ALA A 597 3.47 13.14 -26.45
N LEU A 598 4.17 13.92 -27.25
CA LEU A 598 3.64 15.03 -28.04
C LEU A 598 4.46 15.24 -29.31
N VAL A 599 3.97 16.07 -30.23
CA VAL A 599 4.74 16.48 -31.40
C VAL A 599 5.15 17.94 -31.25
N GLY A 600 6.43 18.24 -31.48
CA GLY A 600 6.95 19.59 -31.23
C GLY A 600 8.40 19.80 -31.61
N ASP A 601 9.02 20.83 -31.02
CA ASP A 601 10.43 21.14 -31.24
C ASP A 601 11.33 20.09 -30.56
N PRO A 602 12.22 19.38 -31.31
CA PRO A 602 13.11 18.36 -30.73
C PRO A 602 14.10 18.90 -29.68
N LEU A 603 14.38 20.21 -29.65
CA LEU A 603 15.18 20.82 -28.60
C LEU A 603 14.52 20.69 -27.22
N TYR A 604 13.18 20.68 -27.18
CA TYR A 604 12.41 20.69 -25.94
C TYR A 604 12.69 19.45 -25.07
N ASP A 605 12.66 18.26 -25.64
CA ASP A 605 12.91 17.01 -24.91
C ASP A 605 14.32 16.97 -24.31
N LEU A 606 15.32 17.47 -25.05
CA LEU A 606 16.69 17.57 -24.58
C LEU A 606 16.79 18.53 -23.39
N VAL A 607 16.16 19.71 -23.48
CA VAL A 607 16.15 20.70 -22.39
C VAL A 607 15.39 20.17 -21.17
N ARG A 608 14.22 19.56 -21.37
CA ARG A 608 13.41 19.00 -20.31
C ARG A 608 14.09 17.84 -19.60
N HIS A 609 14.77 16.96 -20.34
CA HIS A 609 15.62 15.91 -19.75
C HIS A 609 16.67 16.50 -18.80
N MET A 610 17.37 17.56 -19.23
CA MET A 610 18.40 18.23 -18.42
C MET A 610 17.85 18.92 -17.17
N HIS A 611 16.58 19.30 -17.20
CA HIS A 611 15.86 19.87 -16.06
C HIS A 611 15.44 18.79 -15.05
N LEU A 612 14.96 17.65 -15.55
CA LEU A 612 14.44 16.55 -14.72
C LEU A 612 15.54 15.58 -14.20
N THR A 613 16.70 15.57 -14.85
CA THR A 613 17.79 14.60 -14.58
C THR A 613 19.03 15.29 -14.02
N PRO A 614 19.61 14.78 -12.91
CA PRO A 614 20.92 15.22 -12.44
C PRO A 614 21.97 15.05 -13.56
N THR A 615 22.38 16.16 -14.17
CA THR A 615 23.27 16.13 -15.33
C THR A 615 24.49 17.00 -15.12
N ARG A 616 25.66 16.35 -15.08
CA ARG A 616 26.96 17.02 -14.96
C ARG A 616 27.23 17.91 -16.18
N PRO A 617 27.92 19.06 -16.02
CA PRO A 617 28.20 19.97 -17.14
C PRO A 617 28.84 19.29 -18.35
N GLU A 618 29.76 18.34 -18.12
CA GLU A 618 30.48 17.64 -19.19
C GLU A 618 29.54 16.73 -20.00
N ILE A 619 28.61 16.05 -19.33
CA ILE A 619 27.58 15.23 -19.97
C ILE A 619 26.61 16.10 -20.76
N ARG A 620 26.22 17.26 -20.21
CA ARG A 620 25.36 18.22 -20.90
C ARG A 620 26.00 18.71 -22.20
N THR A 621 27.25 19.17 -22.15
CA THR A 621 27.98 19.62 -23.34
C THR A 621 28.13 18.48 -24.36
N ARG A 622 28.40 17.25 -23.90
CA ARG A 622 28.47 16.07 -24.76
C ARG A 622 27.16 15.82 -25.50
N MET A 623 26.03 15.86 -24.78
CA MET A 623 24.71 15.59 -25.35
C MET A 623 24.31 16.64 -26.41
N PHE A 624 24.48 17.93 -26.12
CA PHE A 624 24.20 18.99 -27.09
C PHE A 624 25.09 18.91 -28.33
N ARG A 625 26.39 18.68 -28.15
CA ARG A 625 27.34 18.54 -29.27
C ARG A 625 26.94 17.37 -30.17
N ARG A 626 26.68 16.20 -29.59
CA ARG A 626 26.28 15.02 -30.35
C ARG A 626 24.95 15.23 -31.08
N TRP A 627 23.99 15.89 -30.43
CA TRP A 627 22.68 16.19 -31.02
C TRP A 627 22.82 17.14 -32.23
N GLU A 628 23.61 18.21 -32.09
CA GLU A 628 23.92 19.15 -33.18
C GLU A 628 24.65 18.48 -34.34
N GLU A 629 25.62 17.60 -34.06
CA GLU A 629 26.40 16.88 -35.07
C GLU A 629 25.56 15.85 -35.85
N LYS A 630 24.60 15.19 -35.18
CA LYS A 630 23.82 14.08 -35.75
C LYS A 630 22.58 14.52 -36.52
N LEU A 631 21.96 15.63 -36.15
CA LEU A 631 20.72 16.09 -36.76
C LEU A 631 20.92 17.11 -37.88
N PRO A 632 20.12 17.06 -38.96
CA PRO A 632 20.10 18.10 -39.97
C PRO A 632 19.78 19.49 -39.38
N LYS A 633 20.33 20.56 -39.98
CA LYS A 633 20.16 21.95 -39.52
C LYS A 633 18.72 22.39 -39.29
N ARG A 634 17.74 21.83 -40.02
CA ARG A 634 16.30 22.12 -39.82
C ARG A 634 15.76 21.74 -38.43
N TYR A 635 16.48 20.90 -37.68
CA TYR A 635 16.15 20.51 -36.31
C TYR A 635 17.06 21.16 -35.27
N THR A 636 18.15 21.82 -35.67
CA THR A 636 19.19 22.32 -34.75
C THR A 636 19.44 23.83 -34.88
N SER A 637 18.89 24.51 -35.89
CA SER A 637 19.08 25.94 -36.12
C SER A 637 18.83 26.76 -34.84
N ASP A 638 19.75 27.68 -34.50
CA ASP A 638 19.67 28.61 -33.35
C ASP A 638 19.47 27.97 -31.95
N TRP A 639 19.72 26.67 -31.79
CA TRP A 639 19.47 25.98 -30.51
C TRP A 639 20.20 26.62 -29.32
N ASN A 640 21.40 27.17 -29.57
CA ASN A 640 22.25 27.80 -28.55
C ASN A 640 21.66 29.09 -27.96
N LYS A 641 20.79 29.78 -28.71
CA LYS A 641 20.05 30.97 -28.25
C LYS A 641 18.75 30.57 -27.55
N ASP A 642 18.11 29.51 -28.04
CA ASP A 642 16.72 29.19 -27.68
C ASP A 642 16.57 28.25 -26.48
N TRP A 643 17.57 27.40 -26.20
CA TRP A 643 17.46 26.37 -25.15
C TRP A 643 17.15 26.98 -23.76
N SER A 644 17.63 28.19 -23.49
CA SER A 644 17.37 28.89 -22.23
C SER A 644 15.90 29.24 -22.05
N VAL A 645 15.18 29.53 -23.13
CA VAL A 645 13.76 29.88 -23.11
C VAL A 645 12.93 28.66 -22.68
N TYR A 646 13.18 27.49 -23.28
CA TYR A 646 12.53 26.24 -22.84
C TYR A 646 12.89 25.90 -21.39
N ARG A 647 14.15 26.12 -20.99
CA ARG A 647 14.57 25.88 -19.61
C ARG A 647 13.81 26.78 -18.63
N TRP A 648 13.58 28.04 -18.97
CA TRP A 648 12.78 28.95 -18.15
C TRP A 648 11.34 28.46 -18.01
N ILE A 649 10.71 28.00 -19.11
CA ILE A 649 9.37 27.40 -19.05
C ILE A 649 9.34 26.20 -18.09
N GLU A 650 10.31 25.30 -18.15
CA GLU A 650 10.34 24.13 -17.25
C GLU A 650 10.52 24.51 -15.79
N ILE A 651 11.41 25.47 -15.49
CA ILE A 651 11.61 25.96 -14.12
C ILE A 651 10.32 26.55 -13.56
N VAL A 652 9.64 27.39 -14.35
CA VAL A 652 8.36 28.00 -13.96
C VAL A 652 7.28 26.92 -13.79
N ARG A 653 7.19 25.96 -14.71
CA ARG A 653 6.24 24.85 -14.59
C ARG A 653 6.44 24.04 -13.31
N SER A 654 7.68 23.65 -13.01
CA SER A 654 8.02 22.91 -11.79
C SER A 654 7.63 23.69 -10.54
N ALA A 655 7.84 25.01 -10.50
CA ALA A 655 7.43 25.82 -9.37
C ALA A 655 5.92 25.71 -9.09
N TYR A 656 5.06 25.76 -10.10
CA TYR A 656 3.61 25.59 -9.87
C TYR A 656 3.23 24.15 -9.51
N ILE A 657 3.79 23.15 -10.20
CA ILE A 657 3.46 21.74 -9.96
C ILE A 657 3.90 21.30 -8.57
N ASP A 658 5.13 21.61 -8.16
CA ASP A 658 5.67 21.20 -6.86
C ASP A 658 5.01 21.96 -5.71
N LEU A 659 4.62 23.23 -5.94
CA LEU A 659 3.79 23.97 -4.98
C LEU A 659 2.43 23.30 -4.76
N ASP A 660 1.78 22.91 -5.85
CA ASP A 660 0.51 22.19 -5.76
C ASP A 660 0.69 20.84 -5.05
N ARG A 661 1.82 20.14 -5.25
CA ARG A 661 2.14 18.88 -4.54
C ARG A 661 2.30 19.11 -3.04
N LEU A 662 2.95 20.20 -2.66
CA LEU A 662 3.10 20.63 -1.27
C LEU A 662 1.75 21.00 -0.64
N ALA A 663 0.94 21.80 -1.32
CA ALA A 663 -0.36 22.27 -0.82
C ALA A 663 -1.36 21.12 -0.62
N THR A 664 -1.39 20.18 -1.57
CA THR A 664 -2.32 19.04 -1.57
C THR A 664 -1.79 17.79 -0.86
N ARG A 665 -0.49 17.77 -0.49
CA ARG A 665 0.25 16.62 0.05
C ARG A 665 0.16 15.35 -0.80
N ALA A 666 -0.04 15.49 -2.12
CA ALA A 666 -0.21 14.35 -3.00
C ALA A 666 1.12 13.69 -3.39
N SER A 667 1.19 12.36 -3.30
CA SER A 667 2.29 11.53 -3.83
C SER A 667 3.71 11.85 -3.32
N LEU A 668 3.84 12.43 -2.12
CA LEU A 668 5.13 12.84 -1.53
C LEU A 668 6.15 11.70 -1.35
N ASP A 669 5.72 10.44 -1.33
CA ASP A 669 6.59 9.26 -1.20
C ASP A 669 7.04 8.64 -2.55
N ALA A 670 6.63 9.21 -3.70
CA ALA A 670 7.20 8.81 -4.98
C ALA A 670 8.62 9.39 -5.08
N PRO A 671 9.67 8.60 -5.41
CA PRO A 671 11.06 9.08 -5.35
C PRO A 671 11.33 10.34 -6.18
N ASN A 672 10.68 10.47 -7.34
CA ASN A 672 10.75 11.67 -8.19
C ASN A 672 10.05 12.88 -7.55
N VAL A 673 8.89 12.67 -6.93
CA VAL A 673 8.12 13.74 -6.26
C VAL A 673 8.82 14.23 -5.00
N ARG A 674 9.31 13.30 -4.16
CA ARG A 674 10.03 13.64 -2.93
C ARG A 674 11.23 14.52 -3.21
N ARG A 675 12.05 14.11 -4.19
CA ARG A 675 13.21 14.87 -4.64
C ARG A 675 12.83 16.29 -5.11
N ALA A 676 11.74 16.42 -5.86
CA ALA A 676 11.28 17.71 -6.36
C ALA A 676 10.83 18.62 -5.21
N VAL A 677 10.02 18.09 -4.30
CA VAL A 677 9.48 18.80 -3.13
C VAL A 677 10.58 19.23 -2.16
N ASP A 678 11.54 18.36 -1.85
CA ASP A 678 12.69 18.66 -0.98
C ASP A 678 13.56 19.81 -1.55
N SER A 679 13.46 20.09 -2.86
CA SER A 679 14.20 21.15 -3.54
C SER A 679 13.38 22.41 -3.83
N TYR A 680 12.14 22.49 -3.34
CA TYR A 680 11.15 23.49 -3.77
C TYR A 680 11.60 24.94 -3.57
N ALA A 681 12.27 25.26 -2.46
CA ALA A 681 12.79 26.61 -2.21
C ALA A 681 13.76 27.06 -3.32
N GLY A 682 14.62 26.15 -3.80
CA GLY A 682 15.52 26.40 -4.92
C GLY A 682 14.77 26.57 -6.25
N THR A 683 13.77 25.71 -6.48
CA THR A 683 12.89 25.80 -7.67
C THR A 683 12.15 27.13 -7.74
N LEU A 684 11.59 27.60 -6.62
CA LEU A 684 10.89 28.87 -6.52
C LEU A 684 11.83 30.05 -6.80
N ALA A 685 13.01 30.08 -6.18
CA ALA A 685 13.99 31.14 -6.41
C ALA A 685 14.42 31.22 -7.88
N ALA A 686 14.67 30.06 -8.51
CA ALA A 686 15.01 29.98 -9.93
C ALA A 686 13.86 30.43 -10.84
N ALA A 687 12.60 30.11 -10.48
CA ALA A 687 11.42 30.54 -11.24
C ALA A 687 11.19 32.04 -11.15
N THR A 688 11.27 32.63 -9.95
CA THR A 688 11.16 34.09 -9.75
C THR A 688 12.23 34.84 -10.53
N ALA A 689 13.48 34.34 -10.51
CA ALA A 689 14.57 34.91 -11.29
C ALA A 689 14.34 34.80 -12.81
N SER A 690 13.86 33.64 -13.29
CA SER A 690 13.56 33.42 -14.71
C SER A 690 12.43 34.31 -15.24
N LEU A 691 11.46 34.66 -14.37
CA LEU A 691 10.36 35.57 -14.70
C LEU A 691 10.73 37.06 -14.59
N GLY A 692 11.96 37.39 -14.16
CA GLY A 692 12.38 38.77 -13.94
C GLY A 692 11.57 39.50 -12.85
N LEU A 693 11.00 38.74 -11.91
CA LEU A 693 10.21 39.28 -10.82
C LEU A 693 11.14 39.71 -9.67
N PRO A 694 10.85 40.84 -8.99
CA PRO A 694 11.61 41.23 -7.82
C PRO A 694 11.54 40.10 -6.78
N VAL A 695 12.66 39.79 -6.14
CA VAL A 695 12.67 38.86 -4.99
C VAL A 695 11.73 39.46 -3.95
N SER A 696 10.56 38.85 -3.80
CA SER A 696 9.58 39.30 -2.82
C SER A 696 10.27 39.36 -1.46
N ARG A 697 10.27 40.53 -0.82
CA ARG A 697 10.49 40.63 0.62
C ARG A 697 9.30 39.90 1.25
N THR A 698 9.36 38.58 1.33
CA THR A 698 8.31 37.75 1.91
C THR A 698 7.94 38.34 3.26
N ALA A 699 6.69 38.80 3.40
CA ALA A 699 6.19 39.40 4.64
C ALA A 699 6.14 38.40 5.82
N ASN A 700 6.51 37.14 5.62
CA ASN A 700 6.60 36.14 6.65
C ASN A 700 7.83 35.22 6.50
N PRO A 701 8.93 35.47 7.22
CA PRO A 701 10.14 34.64 7.19
C PRO A 701 9.94 33.22 7.73
N TYR A 702 8.81 32.90 8.37
CA TYR A 702 8.50 31.56 8.87
C TYR A 702 7.89 30.64 7.80
N LEU A 703 7.20 31.20 6.79
CA LEU A 703 6.57 30.40 5.73
C LEU A 703 7.62 29.79 4.78
N ALA A 704 8.64 30.55 4.42
CA ALA A 704 9.77 30.06 3.62
C ALA A 704 10.60 29.00 4.36
N ARG A 705 10.66 29.07 5.70
CA ARG A 705 11.34 28.09 6.56
C ARG A 705 10.53 26.81 6.81
N ALA A 706 9.21 26.85 6.61
CA ALA A 706 8.31 25.70 6.74
C ALA A 706 8.11 24.93 5.41
N LEU A 707 8.52 25.51 4.29
CA LEU A 707 8.45 24.94 2.93
C LEU A 707 9.84 24.54 2.39
N ALA A 708 10.89 24.68 3.19
CA ALA A 708 12.24 24.17 2.98
C ALA A 708 12.48 22.98 3.91
#